data_AF-A0AAW2QVF5-F1
#
_entry.id   AF-A0AAW2QVF5-F1
#
_cell.length_a   1.000
_cell.length_b   1.000
_cell.length_c   1.000
_cell.angle_alpha   90.00
_cell.angle_beta   90.00
_cell.angle_gamma   90.00
#
_symmetry.space_group_name_H-M   'P 1'
#
loop_
_entity.id
_entity.type
_entity.pdbx_description
1 polymer ?
#
loop_
_entity_poly.entity_id
_entity_poly.type
_entity_poly.pdbx_seq_one_letter_code
_entity_poly.pdbx_strand_id
1 'polypeptide(L)'
;MKSFRIHIDPEKEEHQKWLRAENENKVKRILKLTKGLNGNKEANSKKKSELISLIEEFQQQYESLYSLYVDLRVQVKANINGGDDDVPSTSHSDSESYFSPDESNVRTSDASSSESLTNMQREEEAEMSDLEDTILKDKLTCSSEVKEKTTTSNLLSPEFTEILKDLTVQDEEVESTRHTLAQTKELEGIVASLKDEVETLCTQKRRLEEQVEGMSNEAKRRQGQILRLEARILELQAKSKGNESIQISEDNEDPYSSTISDHVAQTNNLQLEVNTSEERLSSEASQVKGLTEQVKSMQKQLVSVNDQKAELEKELVKKEAEASECLVQIENLKNELKNRVLIEQGRMQEKESLKVQVKDLDQEVYQLSSTNSDLEEMLKKINLDADQSKVEKEELQQKISELQTSLSSTENKLSACQSELSTQIEPLREKLRKHEKMLETKRNDRKRLHAELERCQKELEREKQEASLNKSQMEKKNNELTSKIADQQKMLLELGEEMDKLKAENEAAQMRITDSKSNFLLVERKMEEIAEEFRKQYEDKFRILSRRIRVAEQLQAENKEWYMRTKDTFEQENKERAGEKEVGQGSIKDISIIANHTLVSLDSVALRFEECTANFLNRISKSSCELKFAKDWVMRKNKALVHVKDDMDCLLHQLDDKEAEILIFREKVWKSENKIRELEKMVKEKEEGMLGLQEEKREAIRQLCVWIDYHRSRSDSYKKMLSEVNRGRRKAA
;
A
#
# COMPACT_ATOMS: atom_id res chain seq x y z
N MET A 1 -29.29 22.18 22.09
CA MET A 1 -29.08 22.50 20.66
C MET A 1 -30.33 23.20 20.07
N LYS A 2 -30.47 24.54 20.17
CA LYS A 2 -31.56 25.29 19.50
C LYS A 2 -31.18 26.71 19.01
N SER A 3 -30.03 27.25 19.39
CA SER A 3 -29.61 28.64 19.14
C SER A 3 -29.11 28.92 17.71
N PHE A 4 -28.49 27.94 17.02
CA PHE A 4 -27.88 28.14 15.69
C PHE A 4 -28.87 28.28 14.51
N ARG A 5 -30.18 28.42 14.75
CA ARG A 5 -31.21 28.34 13.70
C ARG A 5 -31.61 29.68 13.07
N ILE A 6 -30.84 30.75 13.31
CA ILE A 6 -31.21 32.14 12.95
C ILE A 6 -30.40 32.68 11.75
N HIS A 7 -29.37 31.96 11.29
CA HIS A 7 -28.46 32.40 10.22
C HIS A 7 -28.38 31.44 9.01
N ILE A 8 -29.42 30.63 8.79
CA ILE A 8 -29.58 29.87 7.55
C ILE A 8 -30.72 30.50 6.76
N ASP A 9 -30.36 31.07 5.62
CA ASP A 9 -31.25 31.54 4.56
C ASP A 9 -32.25 30.42 4.17
N PRO A 10 -33.58 30.67 4.21
CA PRO A 10 -34.59 29.63 3.94
C PRO A 10 -34.43 28.95 2.58
N GLU A 11 -34.09 29.70 1.52
CA GLU A 11 -33.89 29.14 0.18
C GLU A 11 -32.67 28.20 0.16
N LYS A 12 -31.63 28.52 0.95
CA LYS A 12 -30.47 27.64 1.13
C LYS A 12 -30.79 26.41 1.98
N GLU A 13 -31.69 26.48 2.96
CA GLU A 13 -32.14 25.29 3.70
C GLU A 13 -32.97 24.36 2.79
N GLU A 14 -33.80 24.89 1.88
CA GLU A 14 -34.54 24.08 0.90
C GLU A 14 -33.64 23.51 -0.20
N HIS A 15 -32.73 24.31 -0.78
CA HIS A 15 -31.75 23.84 -1.75
C HIS A 15 -30.85 22.72 -1.17
N GLN A 16 -30.44 22.84 0.10
CA GLN A 16 -29.71 21.75 0.78
C GLN A 16 -30.56 20.49 1.00
N LYS A 17 -31.86 20.61 1.27
CA LYS A 17 -32.75 19.43 1.38
C LYS A 17 -32.90 18.74 0.03
N TRP A 18 -33.04 19.50 -1.05
CA TRP A 18 -33.11 18.99 -2.41
C TRP A 18 -31.82 18.26 -2.81
N LEU A 19 -30.64 18.87 -2.58
CA LEU A 19 -29.33 18.24 -2.82
C LEU A 19 -29.16 16.92 -2.04
N ARG A 20 -29.55 16.90 -0.76
CA ARG A 20 -29.47 15.69 0.08
C ARG A 20 -30.40 14.59 -0.45
N ALA A 21 -31.64 14.92 -0.81
CA ALA A 21 -32.59 13.95 -1.36
C ALA A 21 -32.12 13.37 -2.70
N GLU A 22 -31.54 14.19 -3.59
CA GLU A 22 -31.00 13.74 -4.87
C GLU A 22 -29.77 12.85 -4.68
N ASN A 23 -28.83 13.21 -3.81
CA ASN A 23 -27.69 12.35 -3.48
C ASN A 23 -28.13 11.02 -2.84
N GLU A 24 -29.16 11.03 -1.97
CA GLU A 24 -29.73 9.80 -1.43
C GLU A 24 -30.39 8.93 -2.52
N ASN A 25 -31.02 9.54 -3.53
CA ASN A 25 -31.58 8.83 -4.70
C ASN A 25 -30.47 8.21 -5.56
N LYS A 26 -29.37 8.94 -5.81
CA LYS A 26 -28.20 8.42 -6.54
C LYS A 26 -27.54 7.25 -5.79
N VAL A 27 -27.35 7.36 -4.48
CA VAL A 27 -26.87 6.24 -3.63
C VAL A 27 -27.83 5.04 -3.67
N LYS A 28 -29.14 5.25 -3.63
CA LYS A 28 -30.15 4.19 -3.82
C LYS A 28 -30.08 3.54 -5.21
N ARG A 29 -29.69 4.30 -6.26
CA ARG A 29 -29.48 3.77 -7.63
C ARG A 29 -28.22 2.90 -7.69
N ILE A 30 -27.10 3.36 -7.13
CA ILE A 30 -25.86 2.58 -6.98
C ILE A 30 -26.13 1.26 -6.26
N LEU A 31 -26.82 1.28 -5.11
CA LEU A 31 -27.17 0.08 -4.35
C LEU A 31 -28.04 -0.93 -5.14
N LYS A 32 -28.92 -0.44 -6.02
CA LYS A 32 -29.73 -1.30 -6.91
C LYS A 32 -28.90 -1.91 -8.04
N LEU A 33 -28.01 -1.14 -8.67
CA LEU A 33 -27.10 -1.63 -9.71
C LEU A 33 -26.16 -2.72 -9.17
N THR A 34 -25.57 -2.48 -7.99
CA THR A 34 -24.66 -3.45 -7.33
C THR A 34 -25.38 -4.75 -6.95
N LYS A 35 -26.61 -4.69 -6.43
CA LYS A 35 -27.41 -5.89 -6.12
C LYS A 35 -27.97 -6.61 -7.35
N GLY A 36 -27.95 -5.97 -8.52
CA GLY A 36 -28.48 -6.51 -9.78
C GLY A 36 -27.50 -7.33 -10.64
N LEU A 37 -26.30 -7.65 -10.13
CA LEU A 37 -25.18 -8.25 -10.87
C LEU A 37 -25.22 -9.79 -10.99
N ASN A 38 -26.33 -10.36 -11.48
CA ASN A 38 -26.43 -11.80 -11.75
C ASN A 38 -27.02 -12.11 -13.15
N GLY A 39 -26.50 -13.16 -13.79
CA GLY A 39 -27.22 -13.88 -14.85
C GLY A 39 -26.90 -13.59 -16.33
N ASN A 40 -26.26 -12.48 -16.72
CA ASN A 40 -25.83 -12.28 -18.12
C ASN A 40 -24.63 -11.32 -18.27
N LYS A 41 -23.63 -11.66 -19.10
CA LYS A 41 -22.40 -10.87 -19.28
C LYS A 41 -22.67 -9.47 -19.88
N GLU A 42 -23.50 -9.37 -20.91
CA GLU A 42 -23.70 -8.09 -21.63
C GLU A 42 -24.63 -7.12 -20.86
N ALA A 43 -25.61 -7.65 -20.12
CA ALA A 43 -26.40 -6.84 -19.20
C ALA A 43 -25.53 -6.33 -18.03
N ASN A 44 -24.57 -7.13 -17.57
CA ASN A 44 -23.65 -6.76 -16.49
C ASN A 44 -22.58 -5.76 -16.93
N SER A 45 -22.12 -5.75 -18.18
CA SER A 45 -21.20 -4.68 -18.66
C SER A 45 -21.91 -3.32 -18.70
N LYS A 46 -23.13 -3.25 -19.25
CA LYS A 46 -23.95 -2.03 -19.29
C LYS A 46 -24.28 -1.48 -17.89
N LYS A 47 -24.63 -2.36 -16.94
CA LYS A 47 -24.79 -1.99 -15.51
C LYS A 47 -23.50 -1.50 -14.88
N LYS A 48 -22.34 -2.09 -15.23
CA LYS A 48 -21.04 -1.65 -14.72
C LYS A 48 -20.64 -0.27 -15.26
N SER A 49 -20.88 0.04 -16.53
CA SER A 49 -20.63 1.39 -17.07
C SER A 49 -21.54 2.45 -16.45
N GLU A 50 -22.82 2.13 -16.19
CA GLU A 50 -23.72 3.05 -15.48
C GLU A 50 -23.27 3.27 -14.02
N LEU A 51 -22.83 2.21 -13.34
CA LEU A 51 -22.29 2.27 -11.98
C LEU A 51 -20.97 3.07 -11.90
N ILE A 52 -20.06 2.88 -12.86
CA ILE A 52 -18.79 3.63 -12.93
C ILE A 52 -19.06 5.12 -13.14
N SER A 53 -19.91 5.48 -14.13
CA SER A 53 -20.27 6.88 -14.39
C SER A 53 -20.94 7.57 -13.19
N LEU A 54 -21.77 6.86 -12.42
CA LEU A 54 -22.34 7.38 -11.17
C LEU A 54 -21.30 7.59 -10.06
N ILE A 55 -20.25 6.77 -10.01
CA ILE A 55 -19.15 6.92 -9.03
C ILE A 55 -18.22 8.07 -9.45
N GLU A 56 -17.91 8.20 -10.74
CA GLU A 56 -17.13 9.30 -11.31
C GLU A 56 -17.82 10.65 -11.09
N GLU A 57 -19.15 10.74 -11.24
CA GLU A 57 -19.92 11.95 -10.93
C GLU A 57 -19.84 12.32 -9.44
N PHE A 58 -19.92 11.33 -8.53
CA PHE A 58 -19.75 11.57 -7.09
C PHE A 58 -18.33 12.00 -6.73
N GLN A 59 -17.31 11.41 -7.35
CA GLN A 59 -15.90 11.77 -7.18
C GLN A 59 -15.67 13.23 -7.59
N GLN A 60 -16.19 13.63 -8.75
CA GLN A 60 -16.07 15.00 -9.27
C GLN A 60 -16.83 16.02 -8.41
N GLN A 61 -18.00 15.67 -7.86
CA GLN A 61 -18.70 16.52 -6.88
C GLN A 61 -17.93 16.65 -5.56
N TYR A 62 -17.29 15.59 -5.08
CA TYR A 62 -16.44 15.64 -3.89
C TYR A 62 -15.22 16.53 -4.08
N GLU A 63 -14.53 16.41 -5.22
CA GLU A 63 -13.37 17.24 -5.57
C GLU A 63 -13.75 18.72 -5.72
N SER A 64 -14.89 19.01 -6.35
CA SER A 64 -15.43 20.38 -6.44
C SER A 64 -15.74 20.98 -5.06
N LEU A 65 -16.37 20.21 -4.16
CA LEU A 65 -16.65 20.63 -2.79
C LEU A 65 -15.36 20.80 -1.96
N TYR A 66 -14.35 19.95 -2.19
CA TYR A 66 -13.06 20.04 -1.54
C TYR A 66 -12.27 21.28 -1.97
N SER A 67 -12.30 21.65 -3.26
CA SER A 67 -11.76 22.92 -3.74
C SER A 67 -12.43 24.09 -3.01
N LEU A 68 -13.76 24.16 -3.04
CA LEU A 68 -14.52 25.24 -2.37
C LEU A 68 -14.22 25.34 -0.86
N TYR A 69 -13.94 24.21 -0.19
CA TYR A 69 -13.52 24.20 1.20
C TYR A 69 -12.07 24.73 1.39
N VAL A 70 -11.15 24.43 0.48
CA VAL A 70 -9.80 25.02 0.47
C VAL A 70 -9.86 26.51 0.19
N ASP A 71 -10.64 26.94 -0.80
CA ASP A 71 -10.85 28.33 -1.17
C ASP A 71 -11.45 29.13 -0.01
N LEU A 72 -12.48 28.59 0.65
CA LEU A 72 -13.08 29.19 1.85
C LEU A 72 -12.10 29.22 3.03
N ARG A 73 -11.25 28.20 3.21
CA ARG A 73 -10.19 28.20 4.24
C ARG A 73 -9.16 29.29 3.98
N VAL A 74 -8.76 29.51 2.72
CA VAL A 74 -7.87 30.61 2.32
C VAL A 74 -8.54 31.96 2.58
N GLN A 75 -9.80 32.12 2.18
CA GLN A 75 -10.56 33.37 2.36
C GLN A 75 -10.79 33.71 3.84
N VAL A 76 -11.11 32.73 4.69
CA VAL A 76 -11.21 32.92 6.14
C VAL A 76 -9.86 33.27 6.74
N LYS A 77 -8.76 32.65 6.30
CA LYS A 77 -7.40 32.99 6.75
C LYS A 77 -6.99 34.41 6.33
N ALA A 78 -7.41 34.88 5.15
CA ALA A 78 -7.20 36.26 4.73
C ALA A 78 -8.01 37.25 5.59
N ASN A 79 -9.29 36.95 5.84
CA ASN A 79 -10.18 37.82 6.61
C ASN A 79 -9.82 37.93 8.11
N ILE A 80 -9.06 36.97 8.67
CA ILE A 80 -8.55 37.05 10.04
C ILE A 80 -7.31 37.95 10.15
N ASN A 81 -6.61 38.18 9.02
CA ASN A 81 -5.38 38.97 8.94
C ASN A 81 -5.60 40.41 8.46
N GLY A 82 -6.84 40.91 8.46
CA GLY A 82 -7.18 42.27 8.01
C GLY A 82 -8.14 42.99 8.96
N GLY A 83 -7.61 43.88 9.79
CA GLY A 83 -8.35 44.86 10.57
C GLY A 83 -7.56 46.16 10.63
N ASP A 84 -8.24 47.27 10.28
CA ASP A 84 -7.82 48.68 10.28
C ASP A 84 -6.52 48.98 9.46
N ASP A 85 -6.50 49.83 8.42
CA ASP A 85 -7.10 51.17 8.27
C ASP A 85 -7.79 51.43 6.89
N ASP A 86 -8.24 52.67 6.67
CA ASP A 86 -9.19 53.10 5.63
C ASP A 86 -8.75 53.12 4.14
N VAL A 87 -9.79 52.96 3.30
CA VAL A 87 -9.96 53.02 1.83
C VAL A 87 -9.33 54.23 1.05
N PRO A 88 -9.28 54.23 -0.32
CA PRO A 88 -9.63 53.18 -1.33
C PRO A 88 -8.68 53.02 -2.56
N SER A 89 -8.76 51.85 -3.25
CA SER A 89 -8.57 51.64 -4.72
C SER A 89 -7.23 52.04 -5.40
N THR A 90 -6.61 51.22 -6.27
CA THR A 90 -7.18 50.67 -7.52
C THR A 90 -6.62 49.30 -7.96
N SER A 91 -7.37 48.63 -8.85
CA SER A 91 -6.92 47.63 -9.85
C SER A 91 -5.50 47.94 -10.41
N HIS A 92 -4.62 46.96 -10.68
CA HIS A 92 -4.77 45.98 -11.76
C HIS A 92 -4.01 44.65 -11.58
N SER A 93 -4.53 43.62 -12.28
CA SER A 93 -3.81 42.41 -12.72
C SER A 93 -2.56 42.75 -13.52
N ASP A 94 -1.48 41.96 -13.40
CA ASP A 94 -1.07 41.07 -14.50
C ASP A 94 -0.01 40.03 -14.11
N SER A 95 -0.11 38.88 -14.78
CA SER A 95 0.97 37.88 -14.86
C SER A 95 1.91 38.28 -16.00
N GLU A 96 3.18 37.89 -15.92
CA GLU A 96 3.81 37.05 -16.98
C GLU A 96 5.29 36.74 -16.69
N SER A 97 5.81 35.85 -17.53
CA SER A 97 7.16 35.29 -17.64
C SER A 97 8.39 36.18 -17.40
N TYR A 98 9.44 35.56 -16.87
CA TYR A 98 10.83 36.02 -16.99
C TYR A 98 11.28 36.06 -18.46
N PHE A 99 11.79 37.19 -18.94
CA PHE A 99 13.01 37.26 -19.76
C PHE A 99 13.60 38.70 -19.77
N SER A 100 14.93 38.83 -19.76
CA SER A 100 15.70 40.08 -19.82
C SER A 100 16.58 40.09 -21.09
N PRO A 101 17.39 41.12 -21.43
CA PRO A 101 17.60 42.48 -20.85
C PRO A 101 17.24 43.60 -21.90
N ASP A 102 17.62 44.90 -21.87
CA ASP A 102 18.97 45.50 -21.71
C ASP A 102 19.02 47.06 -21.61
N GLU A 103 20.22 47.59 -21.32
CA GLU A 103 20.81 48.94 -21.49
C GLU A 103 20.06 50.28 -21.19
N SER A 104 20.39 50.83 -20.01
CA SER A 104 21.10 52.13 -19.86
C SER A 104 20.37 53.51 -19.79
N ASN A 105 21.01 54.44 -19.04
CA ASN A 105 21.09 55.91 -19.26
C ASN A 105 19.82 56.81 -19.11
N VAL A 106 19.88 58.09 -18.66
CA VAL A 106 20.87 58.81 -17.83
C VAL A 106 20.27 60.14 -17.27
N ARG A 107 20.53 60.48 -15.99
CA ARG A 107 20.36 61.83 -15.34
C ARG A 107 18.91 62.41 -15.35
N THR A 108 18.55 63.59 -14.79
CA THR A 108 19.26 64.75 -14.16
C THR A 108 18.26 65.37 -13.13
N SER A 109 18.57 65.49 -11.83
CA SER A 109 19.15 66.66 -11.11
C SER A 109 18.18 67.80 -10.69
N ASP A 110 18.22 68.10 -9.38
CA ASP A 110 18.04 69.43 -8.73
C ASP A 110 16.61 70.05 -8.71
N ALA A 111 16.22 70.93 -7.77
CA ALA A 111 16.89 71.55 -6.61
C ALA A 111 15.83 71.90 -5.52
N SER A 112 15.99 71.58 -4.22
CA SER A 112 16.73 72.30 -3.16
C SER A 112 16.06 73.53 -2.50
N SER A 113 15.76 73.46 -1.19
CA SER A 113 15.82 74.54 -0.18
C SER A 113 15.38 74.00 1.21
N SER A 114 16.31 73.65 2.11
CA SER A 114 16.81 74.41 3.29
C SER A 114 15.92 74.28 4.55
N GLU A 115 16.32 73.49 5.56
CA GLU A 115 17.16 73.80 6.75
C GLU A 115 16.30 74.14 8.02
N SER A 116 16.67 73.79 9.27
CA SER A 116 17.94 73.25 9.81
C SER A 116 17.80 72.57 11.21
N LEU A 117 18.78 71.70 11.56
CA LEU A 117 19.13 71.18 12.93
C LEU A 117 18.11 70.23 13.63
N THR A 118 18.45 69.16 14.39
CA THR A 118 19.68 68.79 15.17
C THR A 118 19.99 67.26 15.26
N ASN A 119 21.28 66.95 15.38
CA ASN A 119 22.03 65.77 15.86
C ASN A 119 21.42 64.45 16.47
N MET A 120 21.97 63.32 15.97
CA MET A 120 22.70 62.22 16.69
C MET A 120 22.00 60.99 17.33
N GLN A 121 22.25 59.84 16.67
CA GLN A 121 22.75 58.53 17.19
C GLN A 121 21.84 57.39 17.73
N ARG A 122 22.04 56.23 17.06
CA ARG A 122 22.10 54.83 17.51
C ARG A 122 20.79 54.05 17.80
N GLU A 123 20.72 52.88 17.15
CA GLU A 123 20.71 51.51 17.73
C GLU A 123 20.24 51.39 19.20
N GLU A 124 19.44 50.38 19.57
CA GLU A 124 19.50 48.98 19.10
C GLU A 124 18.09 48.29 19.08
N GLU A 125 18.06 46.97 18.83
CA GLU A 125 16.85 46.19 18.50
C GLU A 125 16.06 45.71 19.74
N ALA A 126 14.86 45.14 19.52
CA ALA A 126 14.01 44.58 20.56
C ALA A 126 13.33 43.27 20.09
N GLU A 127 13.53 42.18 20.83
CA GLU A 127 12.85 40.91 20.61
C GLU A 127 12.77 40.07 21.92
N MET A 128 12.07 38.93 21.83
CA MET A 128 11.92 37.85 22.82
C MET A 128 10.92 38.08 23.96
N SER A 129 9.84 37.27 23.90
CA SER A 129 8.85 37.07 24.96
C SER A 129 8.97 35.65 25.54
N ASP A 130 8.67 35.54 26.83
CA ASP A 130 8.02 34.41 27.52
C ASP A 130 8.45 32.96 27.21
N LEU A 131 9.20 32.39 28.16
CA LEU A 131 9.60 30.98 28.22
C LEU A 131 8.80 30.24 29.31
N GLU A 132 7.57 29.79 29.03
CA GLU A 132 6.76 29.07 30.04
C GLU A 132 5.88 27.90 29.52
N ASP A 133 6.22 27.27 28.38
CA ASP A 133 5.38 26.17 27.81
C ASP A 133 6.16 24.89 27.41
N THR A 134 7.37 24.68 27.93
CA THR A 134 8.23 23.53 27.59
C THR A 134 8.30 22.40 28.64
N ILE A 135 7.97 22.68 29.90
CA ILE A 135 8.22 21.75 31.03
C ILE A 135 6.99 20.86 31.35
N LEU A 136 6.49 20.10 30.35
CA LEU A 136 5.36 19.18 30.57
C LEU A 136 5.38 17.92 29.67
N LYS A 137 6.54 17.51 29.16
CA LYS A 137 6.66 16.39 28.18
C LYS A 137 7.47 15.17 28.66
N ASP A 138 8.40 15.35 29.60
CA ASP A 138 9.46 14.37 29.88
C ASP A 138 9.13 13.35 30.99
N LYS A 139 7.88 12.91 31.11
CA LYS A 139 7.44 11.95 32.16
C LYS A 139 6.49 10.84 31.68
N LEU A 140 6.59 10.40 30.42
CA LEU A 140 5.78 9.26 29.92
C LEU A 140 6.54 8.15 29.16
N THR A 141 7.88 8.14 29.13
CA THR A 141 8.65 7.10 28.41
C THR A 141 9.91 6.64 29.14
N CYS A 142 9.77 5.79 30.17
CA CYS A 142 10.89 4.97 30.70
C CYS A 142 10.44 3.76 31.55
N SER A 143 9.95 2.69 30.90
CA SER A 143 10.02 1.26 31.32
C SER A 143 9.20 0.40 30.35
N SER A 144 9.59 -0.82 29.96
CA SER A 144 10.90 -1.48 30.02
C SER A 144 10.87 -2.71 29.09
N GLU A 145 11.85 -2.91 28.21
CA GLU A 145 11.97 -4.17 27.46
C GLU A 145 12.41 -5.33 28.38
N VAL A 146 11.68 -6.44 28.36
CA VAL A 146 12.23 -7.77 28.68
C VAL A 146 11.74 -8.76 27.62
N LYS A 147 12.67 -9.54 27.06
CA LYS A 147 12.41 -10.56 26.03
C LYS A 147 12.52 -11.93 26.67
N GLU A 148 11.58 -12.84 26.41
CA GLU A 148 11.95 -14.19 25.97
C GLU A 148 10.80 -15.00 25.31
N LYS A 149 11.14 -16.20 24.83
CA LYS A 149 10.28 -17.11 24.07
C LYS A 149 9.55 -18.08 25.01
N THR A 150 8.35 -18.54 24.64
CA THR A 150 8.06 -19.97 24.44
C THR A 150 6.68 -20.21 23.82
N THR A 151 6.39 -21.45 23.43
CA THR A 151 5.19 -21.88 22.71
C THR A 151 4.17 -22.55 23.64
N THR A 152 3.00 -22.91 23.08
CA THR A 152 1.99 -23.87 23.57
C THR A 152 1.02 -23.48 24.71
N SER A 153 -0.25 -23.36 24.30
CA SER A 153 -1.50 -23.81 24.96
C SER A 153 -1.88 -23.35 26.37
N ASN A 154 -2.99 -22.59 26.42
CA ASN A 154 -4.14 -22.76 27.30
C ASN A 154 -3.91 -23.21 28.77
N LEU A 155 -4.09 -22.27 29.70
CA LEU A 155 -5.12 -22.33 30.77
C LEU A 155 -5.26 -20.93 31.41
N LEU A 156 -6.48 -20.52 31.75
CA LEU A 156 -6.75 -19.19 32.34
C LEU A 156 -6.79 -19.27 33.87
N SER A 157 -6.05 -18.37 34.54
CA SER A 157 -6.10 -18.19 36.01
C SER A 157 -7.00 -17.00 36.39
N PRO A 158 -7.69 -17.01 37.55
CA PRO A 158 -8.55 -15.89 37.99
C PRO A 158 -7.82 -14.55 38.19
N GLU A 159 -6.51 -14.56 38.47
CA GLU A 159 -5.71 -13.37 38.80
C GLU A 159 -5.75 -12.30 37.69
N PHE A 160 -5.88 -12.70 36.41
CA PHE A 160 -6.03 -11.76 35.29
C PHE A 160 -7.32 -10.92 35.34
N THR A 161 -8.36 -11.38 36.03
CA THR A 161 -9.60 -10.59 36.22
C THR A 161 -9.56 -9.61 37.39
N GLU A 162 -8.51 -9.67 38.21
CA GLU A 162 -8.26 -8.69 39.29
C GLU A 162 -7.42 -7.53 38.75
N ILE A 163 -6.34 -7.83 38.00
CA ILE A 163 -5.51 -6.83 37.29
C ILE A 163 -6.35 -5.94 36.34
N LEU A 164 -7.35 -6.50 35.66
CA LEU A 164 -8.26 -5.72 34.80
C LEU A 164 -9.20 -4.77 35.57
N LYS A 165 -9.44 -4.99 36.87
CA LYS A 165 -10.17 -4.05 37.73
C LYS A 165 -9.28 -2.93 38.21
N ASP A 166 -8.06 -3.24 38.65
CA ASP A 166 -7.10 -2.21 39.08
C ASP A 166 -6.80 -1.23 37.94
N LEU A 167 -6.68 -1.73 36.70
CA LEU A 167 -6.54 -0.90 35.49
C LEU A 167 -7.77 -0.02 35.19
N THR A 168 -8.99 -0.44 35.54
CA THR A 168 -10.19 0.40 35.33
C THR A 168 -10.40 1.41 36.45
N VAL A 169 -9.98 1.11 37.69
CA VAL A 169 -9.95 2.10 38.78
C VAL A 169 -8.90 3.18 38.50
N GLN A 170 -7.73 2.82 37.94
CA GLN A 170 -6.71 3.78 37.52
C GLN A 170 -7.19 4.72 36.41
N ASP A 171 -8.00 4.24 35.45
CA ASP A 171 -8.53 5.08 34.36
C ASP A 171 -9.53 6.14 34.90
N GLU A 172 -10.35 5.79 35.90
CA GLU A 172 -11.24 6.73 36.60
C GLU A 172 -10.45 7.77 37.44
N GLU A 173 -9.35 7.38 38.11
CA GLU A 173 -8.45 8.34 38.77
C GLU A 173 -7.72 9.26 37.79
N VAL A 174 -7.35 8.77 36.59
CA VAL A 174 -6.70 9.56 35.54
C VAL A 174 -7.63 10.63 34.97
N GLU A 175 -8.90 10.32 34.69
CA GLU A 175 -9.84 11.36 34.24
C GLU A 175 -10.25 12.32 35.36
N SER A 176 -10.35 11.86 36.61
CA SER A 176 -10.55 12.75 37.77
C SER A 176 -9.38 13.73 37.94
N THR A 177 -8.14 13.24 37.86
CA THR A 177 -6.95 14.10 37.97
C THR A 177 -6.82 15.06 36.77
N ARG A 178 -7.18 14.64 35.55
CA ARG A 178 -7.32 15.54 34.39
C ARG A 178 -8.35 16.65 34.61
N HIS A 179 -9.50 16.35 35.19
CA HIS A 179 -10.50 17.39 35.48
C HIS A 179 -9.97 18.40 36.51
N THR A 180 -9.29 17.93 37.58
CA THR A 180 -8.64 18.85 38.53
C THR A 180 -7.49 19.63 37.91
N LEU A 181 -6.74 19.06 36.97
CA LEU A 181 -5.66 19.76 36.26
C LEU A 181 -6.21 20.84 35.32
N ALA A 182 -7.33 20.59 34.64
CA ALA A 182 -8.01 21.60 33.83
C ALA A 182 -8.53 22.76 34.68
N GLN A 183 -9.17 22.48 35.82
CA GLN A 183 -9.58 23.51 36.78
C GLN A 183 -8.38 24.27 37.37
N THR A 184 -7.27 23.58 37.61
CA THR A 184 -6.03 24.21 38.11
C THR A 184 -5.47 25.19 37.08
N LYS A 185 -5.40 24.81 35.79
CA LYS A 185 -4.98 25.72 34.72
C LYS A 185 -5.92 26.92 34.51
N GLU A 186 -7.23 26.73 34.69
CA GLU A 186 -8.20 27.84 34.67
C GLU A 186 -7.98 28.81 35.83
N LEU A 187 -7.71 28.29 37.04
CA LEU A 187 -7.36 29.09 38.22
C LEU A 187 -5.99 29.77 38.08
N GLU A 188 -4.99 29.11 37.48
CA GLU A 188 -3.67 29.70 37.18
C GLU A 188 -3.80 30.89 36.23
N GLY A 189 -4.62 30.79 35.18
CA GLY A 189 -4.92 31.92 34.28
C GLY A 189 -5.66 33.08 34.96
N ILE A 190 -6.56 32.77 35.90
CA ILE A 190 -7.22 33.80 36.73
C ILE A 190 -6.21 34.45 37.69
N VAL A 191 -5.30 33.68 38.28
CA VAL A 191 -4.23 34.21 39.16
C VAL A 191 -3.24 35.07 38.39
N ALA A 192 -2.89 34.70 37.14
CA ALA A 192 -2.05 35.53 36.26
C ALA A 192 -2.71 36.87 35.94
N SER A 193 -3.95 36.87 35.46
CA SER A 193 -4.67 38.11 35.15
C SER A 193 -4.91 39.01 36.38
N LEU A 194 -5.17 38.42 37.56
CA LEU A 194 -5.24 39.18 38.82
C LEU A 194 -3.87 39.72 39.28
N LYS A 195 -2.77 39.03 38.99
CA LYS A 195 -1.40 39.51 39.25
C LYS A 195 -1.10 40.73 38.38
N ASP A 196 -1.47 40.72 37.10
CA ASP A 196 -1.31 41.85 36.18
C ASP A 196 -2.20 43.05 36.56
N GLU A 197 -3.43 42.79 37.04
CA GLU A 197 -4.30 43.83 37.61
C GLU A 197 -3.68 44.45 38.88
N VAL A 198 -3.07 43.64 39.75
CA VAL A 198 -2.34 44.13 40.93
C VAL A 198 -1.07 44.92 40.57
N GLU A 199 -0.29 44.46 39.59
CA GLU A 199 0.90 45.15 39.08
C GLU A 199 0.52 46.53 38.51
N THR A 200 -0.47 46.58 37.62
CA THR A 200 -0.97 47.82 37.02
C THR A 200 -1.55 48.77 38.07
N LEU A 201 -2.37 48.30 39.01
CA LEU A 201 -2.84 49.09 40.15
C LEU A 201 -1.70 49.61 41.04
N CYS A 202 -0.62 48.84 41.23
CA CYS A 202 0.56 49.29 41.96
C CYS A 202 1.35 50.38 41.21
N THR A 203 1.42 50.34 39.87
CA THR A 203 1.98 51.48 39.09
C THR A 203 1.09 52.73 39.19
N GLN A 204 -0.24 52.57 39.13
CA GLN A 204 -1.18 53.68 39.23
C GLN A 204 -1.16 54.33 40.61
N LYS A 205 -1.13 53.51 41.68
CA LYS A 205 -0.98 53.97 43.07
C LYS A 205 0.30 54.80 43.23
N ARG A 206 1.44 54.28 42.79
CA ARG A 206 2.75 54.97 42.86
C ARG A 206 2.72 56.32 42.15
N ARG A 207 2.12 56.41 40.94
CA ARG A 207 1.94 57.67 40.20
C ARG A 207 1.08 58.68 40.98
N LEU A 208 0.04 58.23 41.69
CA LEU A 208 -0.80 59.10 42.54
C LEU A 208 -0.05 59.54 43.81
N GLU A 209 0.75 58.66 44.43
CA GLU A 209 1.60 59.01 45.58
C GLU A 209 2.67 60.05 45.20
N GLU A 210 3.32 59.89 44.04
CA GLU A 210 4.24 60.88 43.44
C GLU A 210 3.55 62.23 43.18
N GLN A 211 2.30 62.22 42.69
CA GLN A 211 1.52 63.44 42.45
C GLN A 211 1.15 64.16 43.76
N VAL A 212 0.79 63.41 44.81
CA VAL A 212 0.48 63.94 46.15
C VAL A 212 1.75 64.48 46.84
N GLU A 213 2.89 63.80 46.74
CA GLU A 213 4.20 64.30 47.20
C GLU A 213 4.56 65.61 46.48
N GLY A 214 4.37 65.67 45.15
CA GLY A 214 4.54 66.89 44.36
C GLY A 214 3.68 68.05 44.85
N MET A 215 2.37 67.83 45.02
CA MET A 215 1.43 68.84 45.55
C MET A 215 1.76 69.26 46.99
N SER A 216 2.19 68.33 47.84
CA SER A 216 2.64 68.59 49.21
C SER A 216 3.86 69.52 49.23
N ASN A 217 4.83 69.28 48.35
CA ASN A 217 6.03 70.12 48.24
C ASN A 217 5.76 71.47 47.58
N GLU A 218 4.80 71.55 46.65
CA GLU A 218 4.28 72.83 46.12
C GLU A 218 3.61 73.66 47.23
N ALA A 219 2.78 73.02 48.07
CA ALA A 219 2.11 73.67 49.20
C ALA A 219 3.13 74.19 50.24
N LYS A 220 4.13 73.37 50.63
CA LYS A 220 5.25 73.80 51.50
C LYS A 220 5.99 75.01 50.92
N ARG A 221 6.24 75.03 49.60
CA ARG A 221 6.90 76.16 48.91
C ARG A 221 6.06 77.44 49.00
N ARG A 222 4.74 77.35 48.81
CA ARG A 222 3.80 78.48 48.94
C ARG A 222 3.68 78.97 50.39
N GLN A 223 3.62 78.06 51.37
CA GLN A 223 3.67 78.39 52.80
C GLN A 223 4.92 79.24 53.13
N GLY A 224 6.09 78.81 52.62
CA GLY A 224 7.36 79.52 52.75
C GLY A 224 7.49 80.79 51.89
N GLN A 225 6.52 81.12 51.04
CA GLN A 225 6.37 82.43 50.39
C GLN A 225 5.45 83.34 51.20
N ILE A 226 4.32 82.81 51.69
CA ILE A 226 3.37 83.53 52.56
C ILE A 226 4.07 84.08 53.81
N LEU A 227 4.81 83.25 54.54
CA LEU A 227 5.57 83.66 55.74
C LEU A 227 6.58 84.80 55.45
N ARG A 228 7.17 84.84 54.25
CA ARG A 228 8.08 85.92 53.83
C ARG A 228 7.34 87.21 53.47
N LEU A 229 6.13 87.11 52.92
CA LEU A 229 5.27 88.27 52.67
C LEU A 229 4.71 88.84 53.99
N GLU A 230 4.30 87.99 54.93
CA GLU A 230 3.85 88.38 56.27
C GLU A 230 4.96 89.11 57.06
N ALA A 231 6.17 88.57 57.06
CA ALA A 231 7.34 89.24 57.65
C ALA A 231 7.61 90.61 57.02
N ARG A 232 7.47 90.74 55.68
CA ARG A 232 7.64 92.01 54.98
C ARG A 232 6.52 93.01 55.27
N ILE A 233 5.29 92.55 55.49
CA ILE A 233 4.16 93.38 55.93
C ILE A 233 4.40 93.93 57.35
N LEU A 234 4.90 93.09 58.27
CA LEU A 234 5.28 93.52 59.62
C LEU A 234 6.42 94.56 59.60
N GLU A 235 7.44 94.35 58.75
CA GLU A 235 8.54 95.32 58.57
C GLU A 235 8.03 96.69 58.08
N LEU A 236 7.07 96.69 57.15
CA LEU A 236 6.45 97.91 56.62
C LEU A 236 5.52 98.58 57.65
N GLN A 237 4.79 97.81 58.46
CA GLN A 237 3.98 98.34 59.59
C GLN A 237 4.85 98.93 60.71
N ALA A 238 6.04 98.39 60.95
CA ALA A 238 7.00 98.99 61.88
C ALA A 238 7.51 100.33 61.33
N LYS A 239 7.89 100.37 60.04
CA LYS A 239 8.36 101.58 59.37
C LYS A 239 7.29 102.67 59.25
N SER A 240 6.01 102.33 59.15
CA SER A 240 4.91 103.32 59.15
C SER A 240 4.56 103.88 60.54
N LYS A 241 5.19 103.40 61.62
CA LYS A 241 4.97 103.86 63.01
C LYS A 241 6.15 104.63 63.61
N GLY A 242 7.26 104.78 62.87
CA GLY A 242 8.52 105.31 63.40
C GLY A 242 8.79 106.81 63.22
N ASN A 243 7.82 107.61 62.74
CA ASN A 243 8.08 108.96 62.21
C ASN A 243 7.53 110.14 63.05
N GLU A 244 7.38 110.02 64.38
CA GLU A 244 6.88 111.11 65.25
C GLU A 244 7.68 111.24 66.58
N SER A 245 8.51 112.30 66.75
CA SER A 245 8.94 113.03 68.00
C SER A 245 10.30 113.82 67.85
N ILE A 246 10.63 114.84 68.70
CA ILE A 246 11.60 115.96 68.43
C ILE A 246 12.29 116.63 69.70
N GLN A 247 13.35 117.49 69.54
CA GLN A 247 13.92 118.62 70.39
C GLN A 247 14.87 118.35 71.62
N ILE A 248 15.65 119.26 72.30
CA ILE A 248 16.55 120.50 72.10
C ILE A 248 17.02 120.99 73.55
N SER A 249 18.00 121.85 73.97
CA SER A 249 19.03 122.87 73.51
C SER A 249 20.37 122.71 74.32
N GLU A 250 21.51 123.47 74.36
CA GLU A 250 22.09 124.77 73.85
C GLU A 250 21.93 126.09 74.70
N ASP A 251 23.01 126.76 75.24
CA ASP A 251 23.12 128.24 75.58
C ASP A 251 24.47 128.87 76.19
N ASN A 252 24.57 130.23 76.33
CA ASN A 252 25.74 131.11 76.78
C ASN A 252 25.29 132.45 77.54
N GLU A 253 25.99 133.59 77.90
CA GLU A 253 27.38 134.20 77.90
C GLU A 253 27.54 135.57 78.72
N ASP A 254 28.78 136.07 79.00
CA ASP A 254 29.32 137.50 79.09
C ASP A 254 29.21 138.47 80.39
N PRO A 255 29.40 139.86 80.44
CA PRO A 255 30.50 140.52 81.24
C PRO A 255 30.34 141.90 82.04
N TYR A 256 31.48 142.39 82.62
CA TYR A 256 32.01 143.74 83.09
C TYR A 256 31.17 145.01 83.47
N SER A 257 31.62 145.80 84.50
CA SER A 257 31.83 147.30 84.47
C SER A 257 32.39 148.00 85.76
N SER A 258 33.15 149.10 85.58
CA SER A 258 33.27 150.34 86.43
C SER A 258 34.33 150.54 87.57
N THR A 259 34.80 151.80 87.62
CA THR A 259 35.31 152.62 88.77
C THR A 259 36.83 152.79 88.97
N ILE A 260 37.43 153.66 88.14
CA ILE A 260 38.89 153.88 88.01
C ILE A 260 39.56 154.69 89.15
N SER A 261 38.81 155.20 90.14
CA SER A 261 39.39 156.08 91.18
C SER A 261 40.15 155.34 92.30
N ASP A 262 39.83 154.07 92.57
CA ASP A 262 40.49 153.30 93.64
C ASP A 262 41.83 152.71 93.18
N HIS A 263 42.03 152.58 91.86
CA HIS A 263 43.18 151.90 91.26
C HIS A 263 44.53 152.45 91.73
N VAL A 264 44.64 153.74 92.08
CA VAL A 264 45.91 154.36 92.52
C VAL A 264 46.36 153.89 93.90
N ALA A 265 45.42 153.57 94.81
CA ALA A 265 45.73 152.90 96.06
C ALA A 265 45.90 151.38 95.84
N GLN A 266 45.13 150.82 94.89
CA GLN A 266 45.19 149.43 94.50
C GLN A 266 46.54 149.04 93.86
N THR A 267 47.24 149.94 93.16
CA THR A 267 48.50 149.65 92.44
C THR A 267 49.54 148.93 93.30
N ASN A 268 49.68 149.32 94.58
CA ASN A 268 50.67 148.73 95.48
C ASN A 268 50.26 147.36 96.04
N ASN A 269 48.97 147.03 96.07
CA ASN A 269 48.49 145.66 96.32
C ASN A 269 48.55 144.81 95.05
N LEU A 270 48.19 145.39 93.90
CA LEU A 270 48.28 144.75 92.59
C LEU A 270 49.72 144.32 92.26
N GLN A 271 50.75 145.00 92.78
CA GLN A 271 52.14 144.53 92.61
C GLN A 271 52.44 143.22 93.36
N LEU A 272 51.75 142.93 94.47
CA LEU A 272 51.80 141.62 95.14
C LEU A 272 50.89 140.61 94.43
N GLU A 273 49.69 141.03 94.04
CA GLU A 273 48.70 140.20 93.36
C GLU A 273 49.19 139.73 91.98
N VAL A 274 49.91 140.58 91.23
CA VAL A 274 50.63 140.24 89.99
C VAL A 274 51.69 139.18 90.23
N ASN A 275 52.51 139.28 91.28
CA ASN A 275 53.51 138.26 91.57
C ASN A 275 52.86 136.89 91.86
N THR A 276 51.75 136.86 92.61
CA THR A 276 50.96 135.63 92.79
C THR A 276 50.20 135.20 91.53
N SER A 277 49.90 136.14 90.61
CA SER A 277 49.26 135.84 89.33
C SER A 277 50.25 135.26 88.33
N GLU A 278 51.51 135.70 88.30
CA GLU A 278 52.59 135.06 87.54
C GLU A 278 52.87 133.65 88.07
N GLU A 279 52.85 133.45 89.39
CA GLU A 279 53.01 132.12 89.99
C GLU A 279 51.82 131.20 89.66
N ARG A 280 50.58 131.73 89.67
CA ARG A 280 49.39 131.00 89.20
C ARG A 280 49.38 130.73 87.70
N LEU A 281 49.76 131.69 86.86
CA LEU A 281 49.89 131.51 85.41
C LEU A 281 51.00 130.49 85.07
N SER A 282 52.08 130.47 85.84
CA SER A 282 53.12 129.43 85.75
C SER A 282 52.57 128.04 86.11
N SER A 283 51.75 127.95 87.17
CA SER A 283 51.05 126.71 87.56
C SER A 283 50.03 126.26 86.52
N GLU A 284 49.17 127.16 86.05
CA GLU A 284 48.10 126.88 85.08
C GLU A 284 48.70 126.57 83.69
N ALA A 285 49.77 127.25 83.25
CA ALA A 285 50.52 126.89 82.05
C ALA A 285 51.22 125.52 82.18
N SER A 286 51.74 125.19 83.37
CA SER A 286 52.29 123.85 83.67
C SER A 286 51.20 122.78 83.63
N GLN A 287 49.99 123.08 84.11
CA GLN A 287 48.83 122.19 84.08
C GLN A 287 48.31 121.98 82.65
N VAL A 288 48.18 123.06 81.86
CA VAL A 288 47.81 123.00 80.43
C VAL A 288 48.88 122.25 79.62
N LYS A 289 50.17 122.42 79.94
CA LYS A 289 51.25 121.64 79.34
C LYS A 289 51.13 120.15 79.70
N GLY A 290 50.91 119.82 80.97
CA GLY A 290 50.69 118.44 81.42
C GLY A 290 49.47 117.78 80.76
N LEU A 291 48.35 118.50 80.67
CA LEU A 291 47.15 118.06 79.95
C LEU A 291 47.42 117.92 78.43
N THR A 292 48.20 118.81 77.83
CA THR A 292 48.60 118.71 76.41
C THR A 292 49.50 117.49 76.17
N GLU A 293 50.40 117.18 77.09
CA GLU A 293 51.26 115.99 77.05
C GLU A 293 50.44 114.70 77.28
N GLN A 294 49.44 114.74 78.17
CA GLN A 294 48.47 113.66 78.37
C GLN A 294 47.60 113.43 77.13
N VAL A 295 47.06 114.49 76.51
CA VAL A 295 46.29 114.41 75.25
C VAL A 295 47.15 113.85 74.13
N LYS A 296 48.40 114.30 73.97
CA LYS A 296 49.35 113.72 72.99
C LYS A 296 49.65 112.24 73.28
N SER A 297 49.76 111.86 74.54
CA SER A 297 49.95 110.46 74.95
C SER A 297 48.72 109.61 74.62
N MET A 298 47.51 110.05 74.98
CA MET A 298 46.26 109.38 74.66
C MET A 298 46.02 109.30 73.15
N GLN A 299 46.33 110.35 72.39
CA GLN A 299 46.18 110.36 70.93
C GLN A 299 47.18 109.41 70.25
N LYS A 300 48.42 109.30 70.78
CA LYS A 300 49.38 108.28 70.33
C LYS A 300 48.94 106.86 70.67
N GLN A 301 48.32 106.64 71.84
CA GLN A 301 47.70 105.37 72.20
C GLN A 301 46.50 105.04 71.30
N LEU A 302 45.63 106.02 71.01
CA LEU A 302 44.46 105.86 70.14
C LEU A 302 44.88 105.46 68.72
N VAL A 303 45.90 106.11 68.15
CA VAL A 303 46.50 105.70 66.87
C VAL A 303 47.04 104.28 66.96
N SER A 304 47.87 103.97 67.97
CA SER A 304 48.43 102.61 68.14
C SER A 304 47.38 101.51 68.32
N VAL A 305 46.23 101.80 68.95
CA VAL A 305 45.10 100.86 69.09
C VAL A 305 44.33 100.74 67.78
N ASN A 306 44.18 101.83 67.02
CA ASN A 306 43.54 101.81 65.70
C ASN A 306 44.39 101.07 64.66
N ASP A 307 45.72 101.18 64.72
CA ASP A 307 46.66 100.42 63.88
C ASP A 307 46.59 98.92 64.21
N GLN A 308 46.59 98.56 65.50
CA GLN A 308 46.38 97.17 65.94
C GLN A 308 45.01 96.62 65.51
N LYS A 309 43.95 97.44 65.61
CA LYS A 309 42.61 97.09 65.15
C LYS A 309 42.60 96.82 63.64
N ALA A 310 43.21 97.68 62.84
CA ALA A 310 43.24 97.53 61.38
C ALA A 310 44.01 96.27 60.93
N GLU A 311 45.11 95.92 61.61
CA GLU A 311 45.85 94.69 61.31
C GLU A 311 45.06 93.44 61.73
N LEU A 312 44.32 93.48 62.85
CA LEU A 312 43.40 92.41 63.26
C LEU A 312 42.18 92.26 62.34
N GLU A 313 41.58 93.36 61.86
CA GLU A 313 40.49 93.32 60.87
C GLU A 313 40.98 92.70 59.55
N LYS A 314 42.21 93.02 59.13
CA LYS A 314 42.89 92.44 57.96
C LYS A 314 43.23 90.95 58.15
N GLU A 315 43.67 90.53 59.34
CA GLU A 315 43.89 89.12 59.64
C GLU A 315 42.55 88.33 59.72
N LEU A 316 41.49 88.94 60.26
CA LEU A 316 40.15 88.35 60.27
C LEU A 316 39.63 88.11 58.85
N VAL A 317 39.70 89.11 57.96
CA VAL A 317 39.32 88.97 56.54
C VAL A 317 40.15 87.89 55.83
N LYS A 318 41.46 87.79 56.15
CA LYS A 318 42.32 86.72 55.64
C LYS A 318 41.86 85.34 56.13
N LYS A 319 41.46 85.21 57.40
CA LYS A 319 40.94 83.95 57.97
C LYS A 319 39.55 83.58 57.45
N GLU A 320 38.71 84.56 57.16
CA GLU A 320 37.39 84.37 56.54
C GLU A 320 37.51 83.91 55.08
N ALA A 321 38.49 84.44 54.33
CA ALA A 321 38.85 83.95 53.01
C ALA A 321 39.42 82.51 53.03
N GLU A 322 40.37 82.22 53.94
CA GLU A 322 40.90 80.86 54.14
C GLU A 322 39.79 79.86 54.50
N ALA A 323 38.87 80.22 55.41
CA ALA A 323 37.73 79.39 55.77
C ALA A 323 36.76 79.17 54.60
N SER A 324 36.53 80.20 53.78
CA SER A 324 35.70 80.10 52.56
C SER A 324 36.30 79.14 51.54
N GLU A 325 37.63 79.18 51.36
CA GLU A 325 38.34 78.23 50.48
C GLU A 325 38.21 76.78 51.01
N CYS A 326 38.41 76.57 52.32
CA CYS A 326 38.21 75.26 52.94
C CYS A 326 36.78 74.73 52.76
N LEU A 327 35.75 75.58 52.86
CA LEU A 327 34.36 75.17 52.61
C LEU A 327 34.12 74.72 51.16
N VAL A 328 34.71 75.42 50.18
CA VAL A 328 34.65 75.01 48.76
C VAL A 328 35.38 73.69 48.53
N GLN A 329 36.55 73.49 49.13
CA GLN A 329 37.28 72.22 49.05
C GLN A 329 36.48 71.06 49.67
N ILE A 330 35.85 71.27 50.82
CA ILE A 330 34.98 70.28 51.48
C ILE A 330 33.78 69.91 50.60
N GLU A 331 33.09 70.90 50.01
CA GLU A 331 31.93 70.64 49.16
C GLU A 331 32.33 69.94 47.84
N ASN A 332 33.49 70.27 47.26
CA ASN A 332 34.02 69.56 46.10
C ASN A 332 34.32 68.08 46.44
N LEU A 333 35.06 67.81 47.52
CA LEU A 333 35.38 66.45 47.98
C LEU A 333 34.11 65.64 48.33
N LYS A 334 33.09 66.29 48.90
CA LYS A 334 31.77 65.71 49.17
C LYS A 334 31.02 65.31 47.90
N ASN A 335 31.09 66.11 46.84
CA ASN A 335 30.49 65.78 45.55
C ASN A 335 31.30 64.72 44.78
N GLU A 336 32.63 64.74 44.84
CA GLU A 336 33.48 63.66 44.32
C GLU A 336 33.18 62.32 45.03
N LEU A 337 33.08 62.32 46.37
CA LEU A 337 32.74 61.12 47.14
C LEU A 337 31.35 60.58 46.77
N LYS A 338 30.36 61.46 46.60
CA LYS A 338 29.02 61.07 46.13
C LYS A 338 29.07 60.42 44.74
N ASN A 339 29.84 61.00 43.82
CA ASN A 339 30.02 60.44 42.47
C ASN A 339 30.76 59.10 42.50
N ARG A 340 31.79 58.93 43.35
CA ARG A 340 32.48 57.66 43.57
C ARG A 340 31.54 56.57 44.06
N VAL A 341 30.65 56.89 45.02
CA VAL A 341 29.65 55.94 45.54
C VAL A 341 28.66 55.50 44.45
N LEU A 342 28.16 56.44 43.63
CA LEU A 342 27.25 56.11 42.53
C LEU A 342 27.91 55.22 41.46
N ILE A 343 29.16 55.51 41.09
CA ILE A 343 29.94 54.69 40.14
C ILE A 343 30.13 53.27 40.70
N GLU A 344 30.50 53.14 41.98
CA GLU A 344 30.75 51.82 42.59
C GLU A 344 29.44 51.04 42.84
N GLN A 345 28.30 51.72 43.04
CA GLN A 345 26.98 51.08 43.02
C GLN A 345 26.64 50.51 41.64
N GLY A 346 26.85 51.28 40.56
CA GLY A 346 26.67 50.78 39.20
C GLY A 346 27.57 49.59 38.87
N ARG A 347 28.85 49.67 39.24
CA ARG A 347 29.83 48.58 39.08
C ARG A 347 29.50 47.34 39.92
N MET A 348 28.85 47.51 41.06
CA MET A 348 28.35 46.40 41.88
C MET A 348 27.10 45.75 41.29
N GLN A 349 26.21 46.52 40.64
CA GLN A 349 25.07 45.98 39.88
C GLN A 349 25.56 45.20 38.65
N GLU A 350 26.44 45.81 37.83
CA GLU A 350 27.10 45.17 36.69
C GLU A 350 27.77 43.84 37.09
N LYS A 351 28.54 43.83 38.17
CA LYS A 351 29.19 42.64 38.71
C LYS A 351 28.19 41.54 39.10
N GLU A 352 27.03 41.90 39.66
CA GLU A 352 26.02 40.90 40.04
C GLU A 352 25.27 40.36 38.82
N SER A 353 24.98 41.19 37.81
CA SER A 353 24.46 40.75 36.51
C SER A 353 25.41 39.80 35.78
N LEU A 354 26.69 40.14 35.69
CA LEU A 354 27.73 39.26 35.12
C LEU A 354 27.84 37.93 35.90
N LYS A 355 27.63 37.97 37.22
CA LYS A 355 27.62 36.79 38.11
C LYS A 355 26.35 35.93 38.00
N VAL A 356 25.27 36.45 37.43
CA VAL A 356 24.13 35.65 36.97
C VAL A 356 24.50 35.00 35.63
N GLN A 357 24.90 35.78 34.62
CA GLN A 357 25.29 35.28 33.30
C GLN A 357 26.36 34.17 33.35
N VAL A 358 27.37 34.28 34.22
CA VAL A 358 28.39 33.22 34.41
C VAL A 358 27.77 31.92 34.94
N LYS A 359 26.80 31.97 35.86
CA LYS A 359 26.11 30.76 36.34
C LYS A 359 25.22 30.13 35.29
N ASP A 360 24.63 30.94 34.43
CA ASP A 360 23.74 30.45 33.37
C ASP A 360 24.58 29.75 32.28
N LEU A 361 25.72 30.35 31.91
CA LEU A 361 26.75 29.72 31.06
C LEU A 361 27.36 28.45 31.69
N ASP A 362 27.66 28.45 33.01
CA ASP A 362 28.14 27.25 33.70
C ASP A 362 27.12 26.10 33.64
N GLN A 363 25.81 26.41 33.71
CA GLN A 363 24.73 25.44 33.56
C GLN A 363 24.56 24.97 32.11
N GLU A 364 24.66 25.86 31.13
CA GLU A 364 24.63 25.52 29.70
C GLU A 364 25.81 24.59 29.33
N VAL A 365 27.03 24.93 29.78
CA VAL A 365 28.23 24.09 29.59
C VAL A 365 28.06 22.72 30.24
N TYR A 366 27.41 22.63 31.41
CA TYR A 366 27.10 21.33 32.04
C TYR A 366 26.11 20.50 31.20
N GLN A 367 25.04 21.11 30.67
CA GLN A 367 24.06 20.43 29.82
C GLN A 367 24.68 19.98 28.48
N LEU A 368 25.49 20.83 27.85
CA LEU A 368 26.25 20.50 26.64
C LEU A 368 27.27 19.39 26.90
N SER A 369 27.94 19.38 28.06
CA SER A 369 28.86 18.31 28.44
C SER A 369 28.16 16.98 28.67
N SER A 370 26.95 16.98 29.25
CA SER A 370 26.15 15.77 29.43
C SER A 370 25.71 15.21 28.08
N THR A 371 25.05 16.03 27.26
CA THR A 371 24.54 15.63 25.95
C THR A 371 25.64 15.19 24.98
N ASN A 372 26.84 15.79 25.04
CA ASN A 372 28.01 15.30 24.30
C ASN A 372 28.46 13.90 24.78
N SER A 373 28.42 13.62 26.07
CA SER A 373 28.72 12.28 26.61
C SER A 373 27.71 11.23 26.11
N ASP A 374 26.42 11.58 26.09
CA ASP A 374 25.35 10.70 25.60
C ASP A 374 25.48 10.43 24.08
N LEU A 375 25.80 11.47 23.31
CA LEU A 375 26.11 11.37 21.87
C LEU A 375 27.35 10.51 21.61
N GLU A 376 28.40 10.67 22.41
CA GLU A 376 29.60 9.83 22.33
C GLU A 376 29.32 8.35 22.64
N GLU A 377 28.46 8.03 23.61
CA GLU A 377 28.06 6.65 23.90
C GLU A 377 27.22 6.05 22.77
N MET A 378 26.26 6.83 22.22
CA MET A 378 25.51 6.41 21.03
C MET A 378 26.41 6.19 19.82
N LEU A 379 27.43 7.03 19.60
CA LEU A 379 28.42 6.83 18.53
C LEU A 379 29.28 5.59 18.76
N LYS A 380 29.70 5.30 20.01
CA LYS A 380 30.42 4.06 20.37
C LYS A 380 29.57 2.83 20.07
N LYS A 381 28.27 2.86 20.40
CA LYS A 381 27.32 1.79 20.07
C LYS A 381 27.10 1.62 18.56
N ILE A 382 26.83 2.70 17.83
CA ILE A 382 26.61 2.66 16.37
C ILE A 382 27.85 2.10 15.64
N ASN A 383 29.06 2.43 16.09
CA ASN A 383 30.28 1.84 15.54
C ASN A 383 30.40 0.34 15.84
N LEU A 384 30.03 -0.12 17.04
CA LEU A 384 30.00 -1.55 17.39
C LEU A 384 29.01 -2.32 16.49
N ASP A 385 27.78 -1.80 16.36
CA ASP A 385 26.73 -2.39 15.52
C ASP A 385 27.15 -2.41 14.03
N ALA A 386 27.86 -1.37 13.57
CA ALA A 386 28.40 -1.28 12.21
C ALA A 386 29.58 -2.23 11.97
N ASP A 387 30.45 -2.46 12.95
CA ASP A 387 31.55 -3.42 12.86
C ASP A 387 31.04 -4.87 12.88
N GLN A 388 30.05 -5.19 13.72
CA GLN A 388 29.34 -6.48 13.65
C GLN A 388 28.71 -6.69 12.26
N SER A 389 28.04 -5.65 11.73
CA SER A 389 27.43 -5.69 10.39
C SER A 389 28.45 -5.92 9.25
N LYS A 390 29.72 -5.50 9.42
CA LYS A 390 30.81 -5.81 8.47
C LYS A 390 31.19 -7.29 8.55
N VAL A 391 31.36 -7.84 9.74
CA VAL A 391 31.70 -9.26 9.95
C VAL A 391 30.61 -10.17 9.37
N GLU A 392 29.33 -9.92 9.67
CA GLU A 392 28.21 -10.69 9.11
C GLU A 392 28.17 -10.63 7.58
N LYS A 393 28.48 -9.46 6.99
CA LYS A 393 28.59 -9.30 5.54
C LYS A 393 29.77 -10.09 4.95
N GLU A 394 30.92 -10.09 5.61
CA GLU A 394 32.11 -10.83 5.16
C GLU A 394 31.89 -12.35 5.22
N GLU A 395 31.26 -12.86 6.29
CA GLU A 395 30.84 -14.27 6.39
C GLU A 395 29.85 -14.67 5.27
N LEU A 396 28.83 -13.84 5.01
CA LEU A 396 27.90 -14.06 3.91
C LEU A 396 28.59 -14.02 2.54
N GLN A 397 29.55 -13.13 2.34
CA GLN A 397 30.30 -13.00 1.10
C GLN A 397 31.25 -14.20 0.87
N GLN A 398 31.90 -14.72 1.92
CA GLN A 398 32.61 -16.01 1.88
C GLN A 398 31.65 -17.14 1.47
N LYS A 399 30.48 -17.24 2.12
CA LYS A 399 29.52 -18.32 1.86
C LYS A 399 28.92 -18.27 0.45
N ILE A 400 28.72 -17.09 -0.12
CA ILE A 400 28.38 -16.90 -1.54
C ILE A 400 29.50 -17.44 -2.44
N SER A 401 30.77 -17.21 -2.09
CA SER A 401 31.93 -17.70 -2.87
C SER A 401 32.06 -19.23 -2.83
N GLU A 402 31.79 -19.84 -1.66
CA GLU A 402 31.73 -21.29 -1.48
C GLU A 402 30.58 -21.93 -2.29
N LEU A 403 29.42 -21.27 -2.35
CA LEU A 403 28.29 -21.72 -3.18
C LEU A 403 28.57 -21.54 -4.69
N GLN A 404 29.23 -20.46 -5.10
CA GLN A 404 29.61 -20.24 -6.51
C GLN A 404 30.63 -21.27 -7.01
N THR A 405 31.66 -21.58 -6.22
CA THR A 405 32.65 -22.62 -6.55
C THR A 405 32.02 -24.02 -6.56
N SER A 406 31.10 -24.29 -5.63
CA SER A 406 30.30 -25.53 -5.64
C SER A 406 29.41 -25.64 -6.89
N LEU A 407 28.71 -24.57 -7.25
CA LEU A 407 27.85 -24.51 -8.44
C LEU A 407 28.65 -24.75 -9.72
N SER A 408 29.79 -24.05 -9.90
CA SER A 408 30.68 -24.27 -11.04
C SER A 408 31.23 -25.71 -11.07
N SER A 409 31.52 -26.32 -9.93
CA SER A 409 31.88 -27.75 -9.86
C SER A 409 30.75 -28.65 -10.38
N THR A 410 29.49 -28.36 -10.04
CA THR A 410 28.33 -29.12 -10.54
C THR A 410 28.02 -28.87 -12.02
N GLU A 411 28.20 -27.64 -12.50
CA GLU A 411 28.04 -27.27 -13.92
C GLU A 411 29.07 -27.98 -14.81
N ASN A 412 30.34 -28.00 -14.38
CA ASN A 412 31.39 -28.75 -15.06
C ASN A 412 31.12 -30.26 -15.08
N LYS A 413 30.58 -30.84 -14.00
CA LYS A 413 30.15 -32.25 -13.95
C LYS A 413 28.97 -32.52 -14.91
N LEU A 414 27.98 -31.62 -14.95
CA LEU A 414 26.83 -31.75 -15.85
C LEU A 414 27.25 -31.63 -17.33
N SER A 415 28.15 -30.69 -17.64
CA SER A 415 28.78 -30.55 -18.96
C SER A 415 29.49 -31.83 -19.39
N ALA A 416 30.29 -32.43 -18.49
CA ALA A 416 30.94 -33.71 -18.74
C ALA A 416 29.91 -34.84 -19.03
N CYS A 417 28.89 -35.01 -18.18
CA CYS A 417 27.83 -36.00 -18.38
C CYS A 417 27.03 -35.77 -19.68
N GLN A 418 26.77 -34.51 -20.04
CA GLN A 418 26.10 -34.15 -21.29
C GLN A 418 26.95 -34.48 -22.52
N SER A 419 28.27 -34.25 -22.44
CA SER A 419 29.20 -34.65 -23.50
C SER A 419 29.24 -36.18 -23.66
N GLU A 420 29.27 -36.92 -22.55
CA GLU A 420 29.30 -38.39 -22.56
C GLU A 420 27.99 -38.97 -23.15
N LEU A 421 26.83 -38.49 -22.69
CA LEU A 421 25.52 -38.83 -23.26
C LEU A 421 25.47 -38.56 -24.77
N SER A 422 26.00 -37.43 -25.23
CA SER A 422 26.09 -37.10 -26.66
C SER A 422 26.93 -38.15 -27.43
N THR A 423 28.09 -38.54 -26.90
CA THR A 423 28.94 -39.58 -27.52
C THR A 423 28.30 -40.97 -27.52
N GLN A 424 27.42 -41.29 -26.57
CA GLN A 424 26.66 -42.54 -26.56
C GLN A 424 25.46 -42.53 -27.51
N ILE A 425 24.81 -41.38 -27.71
CA ILE A 425 23.65 -41.22 -28.60
C ILE A 425 24.04 -41.35 -30.08
N GLU A 426 25.18 -40.78 -30.50
CA GLU A 426 25.57 -40.76 -31.92
C GLU A 426 25.76 -42.15 -32.57
N PRO A 427 26.43 -43.15 -31.97
CA PRO A 427 26.50 -44.50 -32.54
C PRO A 427 25.14 -45.23 -32.51
N LEU A 428 24.19 -44.83 -31.65
CA LEU A 428 22.82 -45.35 -31.67
C LEU A 428 22.02 -44.72 -32.83
N ARG A 429 22.14 -43.41 -33.07
CA ARG A 429 21.61 -42.73 -34.26
C ARG A 429 22.12 -43.37 -35.55
N GLU A 430 23.41 -43.66 -35.63
CA GLU A 430 24.01 -44.29 -36.82
C GLU A 430 23.54 -45.74 -37.04
N LYS A 431 23.31 -46.51 -35.97
CA LYS A 431 22.64 -47.83 -36.08
C LYS A 431 21.21 -47.67 -36.58
N LEU A 432 20.44 -46.72 -36.03
CA LEU A 432 19.05 -46.46 -36.42
C LEU A 432 18.97 -46.07 -37.90
N ARG A 433 19.81 -45.13 -38.36
CA ARG A 433 19.95 -44.73 -39.78
C ARG A 433 20.30 -45.89 -40.72
N LYS A 434 21.07 -46.88 -40.26
CA LYS A 434 21.37 -48.12 -41.01
C LYS A 434 20.14 -49.03 -41.08
N HIS A 435 19.38 -49.18 -40.00
CA HIS A 435 18.14 -49.95 -40.00
C HIS A 435 17.03 -49.30 -40.84
N GLU A 436 16.89 -47.97 -40.85
CA GLU A 436 15.95 -47.26 -41.73
C GLU A 436 16.23 -47.53 -43.22
N LYS A 437 17.51 -47.43 -43.64
CA LYS A 437 17.93 -47.77 -45.01
C LYS A 437 17.64 -49.24 -45.36
N MET A 438 17.83 -50.15 -44.41
CA MET A 438 17.50 -51.57 -44.58
C MET A 438 15.98 -51.80 -44.69
N LEU A 439 15.18 -51.09 -43.88
CA LEU A 439 13.72 -51.15 -43.94
C LEU A 439 13.19 -50.61 -45.27
N GLU A 440 13.73 -49.51 -45.80
CA GLU A 440 13.28 -48.97 -47.09
C GLU A 440 13.70 -49.85 -48.28
N THR A 441 14.91 -50.44 -48.27
CA THR A 441 15.26 -51.45 -49.31
C THR A 441 14.31 -52.65 -49.26
N LYS A 442 13.97 -53.17 -48.07
CA LYS A 442 12.98 -54.26 -47.94
C LYS A 442 11.55 -53.83 -48.26
N ARG A 443 11.17 -52.57 -47.99
CA ARG A 443 9.89 -51.99 -48.43
C ARG A 443 9.78 -51.99 -49.95
N ASN A 444 10.88 -51.70 -50.66
CA ASN A 444 10.93 -51.67 -52.12
C ASN A 444 11.06 -53.07 -52.76
N ASP A 445 11.82 -53.99 -52.17
CA ASP A 445 11.78 -55.42 -52.54
C ASP A 445 10.34 -55.96 -52.47
N ARG A 446 9.61 -55.65 -51.40
CA ARG A 446 8.21 -56.05 -51.24
C ARG A 446 7.28 -55.45 -52.30
N LYS A 447 7.49 -54.19 -52.71
CA LYS A 447 6.73 -53.56 -53.82
C LYS A 447 6.98 -54.32 -55.14
N ARG A 448 8.25 -54.65 -55.44
CA ARG A 448 8.63 -55.40 -56.66
C ARG A 448 7.98 -56.79 -56.69
N LEU A 449 8.14 -57.57 -55.62
CA LEU A 449 7.56 -58.91 -55.49
C LEU A 449 6.03 -58.90 -55.57
N HIS A 450 5.36 -57.87 -55.05
CA HIS A 450 3.91 -57.74 -55.15
C HIS A 450 3.45 -57.48 -56.60
N ALA A 451 4.16 -56.62 -57.34
CA ALA A 451 3.88 -56.35 -58.74
C ALA A 451 4.19 -57.55 -59.67
N GLU A 452 5.18 -58.37 -59.30
CA GLU A 452 5.45 -59.66 -59.95
C GLU A 452 4.34 -60.68 -59.67
N LEU A 453 3.89 -60.80 -58.42
CA LEU A 453 2.78 -61.68 -58.02
C LEU A 453 1.46 -61.29 -58.72
N GLU A 454 1.14 -60.00 -58.82
CA GLU A 454 -0.01 -59.53 -59.61
C GLU A 454 0.09 -59.91 -61.09
N ARG A 455 1.31 -59.89 -61.66
CA ARG A 455 1.54 -60.24 -63.06
C ARG A 455 1.27 -61.71 -63.31
N CYS A 456 1.86 -62.59 -62.48
CA CYS A 456 1.67 -64.03 -62.57
C CYS A 456 0.21 -64.45 -62.28
N GLN A 457 -0.51 -63.74 -61.40
CA GLN A 457 -1.95 -63.94 -61.22
C GLN A 457 -2.74 -63.60 -62.50
N LYS A 458 -2.42 -62.48 -63.17
CA LYS A 458 -3.05 -62.08 -64.44
C LYS A 458 -2.68 -63.02 -65.60
N GLU A 459 -1.51 -63.64 -65.57
CA GLU A 459 -1.08 -64.67 -66.53
C GLU A 459 -1.85 -65.98 -66.29
N LEU A 460 -1.83 -66.52 -65.07
CA LEU A 460 -2.56 -67.73 -64.68
C LEU A 460 -4.07 -67.63 -64.97
N GLU A 461 -4.69 -66.47 -64.78
CA GLU A 461 -6.12 -66.29 -65.07
C GLU A 461 -6.43 -66.28 -66.58
N ARG A 462 -5.50 -65.82 -67.43
CA ARG A 462 -5.62 -65.99 -68.89
C ARG A 462 -5.45 -67.45 -69.29
N GLU A 463 -4.47 -68.16 -68.74
CA GLU A 463 -4.25 -69.58 -69.01
C GLU A 463 -5.47 -70.43 -68.63
N LYS A 464 -6.13 -70.14 -67.49
CA LYS A 464 -7.42 -70.76 -67.14
C LYS A 464 -8.52 -70.48 -68.16
N GLN A 465 -8.65 -69.24 -68.63
CA GLN A 465 -9.66 -68.85 -69.60
C GLN A 465 -9.42 -69.54 -70.96
N GLU A 466 -8.16 -69.61 -71.40
CA GLU A 466 -7.76 -70.32 -72.62
C GLU A 466 -7.96 -71.84 -72.48
N ALA A 467 -7.56 -72.44 -71.36
CA ALA A 467 -7.81 -73.84 -71.07
C ALA A 467 -9.32 -74.17 -71.03
N SER A 468 -10.15 -73.27 -70.48
CA SER A 468 -11.61 -73.40 -70.48
C SER A 468 -12.21 -73.28 -71.89
N LEU A 469 -11.69 -72.37 -72.73
CA LEU A 469 -12.08 -72.25 -74.14
C LEU A 469 -11.73 -73.53 -74.90
N ASN A 470 -10.49 -74.01 -74.75
CA ASN A 470 -9.98 -75.22 -75.40
C ASN A 470 -10.75 -76.47 -74.94
N LYS A 471 -11.08 -76.57 -73.63
CA LYS A 471 -11.97 -77.62 -73.09
C LYS A 471 -13.34 -77.60 -73.76
N SER A 472 -13.98 -76.43 -73.88
CA SER A 472 -15.28 -76.30 -74.56
C SER A 472 -15.22 -76.64 -76.06
N GLN A 473 -14.12 -76.31 -76.75
CA GLN A 473 -13.91 -76.73 -78.14
C GLN A 473 -13.75 -78.25 -78.26
N MET A 474 -13.01 -78.89 -77.35
CA MET A 474 -12.83 -80.34 -77.33
C MET A 474 -14.12 -81.07 -76.96
N GLU A 475 -14.92 -80.55 -76.03
CA GLU A 475 -16.26 -81.05 -75.71
C GLU A 475 -17.19 -81.00 -76.94
N LYS A 476 -17.19 -79.90 -77.70
CA LYS A 476 -17.95 -79.79 -78.96
C LYS A 476 -17.53 -80.85 -79.98
N LYS A 477 -16.21 -81.02 -80.21
CA LYS A 477 -15.68 -82.08 -81.09
C LYS A 477 -16.05 -83.48 -80.61
N ASN A 478 -15.98 -83.72 -79.30
CA ASN A 478 -16.31 -85.02 -78.72
C ASN A 478 -17.80 -85.35 -78.86
N ASN A 479 -18.69 -84.37 -78.69
CA ASN A 479 -20.12 -84.51 -78.93
C ASN A 479 -20.42 -84.77 -80.43
N GLU A 480 -19.74 -84.08 -81.34
CA GLU A 480 -19.86 -84.30 -82.79
C GLU A 480 -19.41 -85.71 -83.20
N LEU A 481 -18.28 -86.19 -82.65
CA LEU A 481 -17.81 -87.57 -82.85
C LEU A 481 -18.77 -88.59 -82.22
N THR A 482 -19.33 -88.29 -81.05
CA THR A 482 -20.32 -89.17 -80.37
C THR A 482 -21.59 -89.29 -81.21
N SER A 483 -22.08 -88.20 -81.82
CA SER A 483 -23.19 -88.26 -82.78
C SER A 483 -22.84 -89.17 -83.95
N LYS A 484 -21.69 -88.96 -84.60
CA LYS A 484 -21.24 -89.78 -85.74
C LYS A 484 -21.10 -91.27 -85.39
N ILE A 485 -20.68 -91.59 -84.16
CA ILE A 485 -20.63 -92.97 -83.65
C ILE A 485 -22.05 -93.53 -83.46
N ALA A 486 -22.99 -92.75 -82.91
CA ALA A 486 -24.39 -93.16 -82.77
C ALA A 486 -25.07 -93.37 -84.14
N ASP A 487 -24.82 -92.50 -85.11
CA ASP A 487 -25.29 -92.63 -86.50
C ASP A 487 -24.74 -93.92 -87.16
N GLN A 488 -23.46 -94.21 -86.96
CA GLN A 488 -22.83 -95.47 -87.42
C GLN A 488 -23.40 -96.70 -86.71
N GLN A 489 -23.63 -96.64 -85.39
CA GLN A 489 -24.26 -97.71 -84.62
C GLN A 489 -25.69 -97.99 -85.10
N LYS A 490 -26.45 -96.94 -85.47
CA LYS A 490 -27.79 -97.06 -86.04
C LYS A 490 -27.77 -97.76 -87.40
N MET A 491 -26.88 -97.37 -88.33
CA MET A 491 -26.76 -98.07 -89.61
C MET A 491 -26.27 -99.52 -89.46
N LEU A 492 -25.43 -99.82 -88.46
CA LEU A 492 -25.02 -101.19 -88.14
C LEU A 492 -26.16 -102.02 -87.55
N LEU A 493 -27.09 -101.41 -86.81
CA LEU A 493 -28.31 -102.07 -86.34
C LEU A 493 -29.25 -102.38 -87.51
N GLU A 494 -29.47 -101.41 -88.41
CA GLU A 494 -30.30 -101.55 -89.61
C GLU A 494 -29.74 -102.67 -90.54
N LEU A 495 -28.42 -102.71 -90.75
CA LEU A 495 -27.75 -103.83 -91.46
C LEU A 495 -27.88 -105.17 -90.72
N GLY A 496 -27.93 -105.16 -89.38
CA GLY A 496 -28.18 -106.35 -88.58
C GLY A 496 -29.60 -106.91 -88.78
N GLU A 497 -30.60 -106.03 -88.78
CA GLU A 497 -32.00 -106.38 -89.05
C GLU A 497 -32.19 -106.91 -90.49
N GLU A 498 -31.51 -106.33 -91.48
CA GLU A 498 -31.47 -106.88 -92.85
C GLU A 498 -30.80 -108.26 -92.92
N MET A 499 -29.70 -108.46 -92.20
CA MET A 499 -28.98 -109.74 -92.15
C MET A 499 -29.82 -110.85 -91.50
N ASP A 500 -30.47 -110.59 -90.36
CA ASP A 500 -31.35 -111.58 -89.71
C ASP A 500 -32.60 -111.88 -90.55
N LYS A 501 -33.12 -110.91 -91.29
CA LYS A 501 -34.19 -111.13 -92.28
C LYS A 501 -33.74 -112.07 -93.42
N LEU A 502 -32.58 -111.80 -94.03
CA LEU A 502 -32.00 -112.67 -95.06
C LEU A 502 -31.72 -114.09 -94.53
N LYS A 503 -31.30 -114.20 -93.27
CA LYS A 503 -31.08 -115.48 -92.59
C LYS A 503 -32.39 -116.26 -92.40
N ALA A 504 -33.47 -115.61 -91.99
CA ALA A 504 -34.80 -116.23 -91.90
C ALA A 504 -35.33 -116.67 -93.27
N GLU A 505 -35.10 -115.88 -94.33
CA GLU A 505 -35.43 -116.26 -95.71
C GLU A 505 -34.63 -117.50 -96.17
N ASN A 506 -33.35 -117.61 -95.78
CA ASN A 506 -32.52 -118.78 -96.03
C ASN A 506 -32.97 -120.02 -95.22
N GLU A 507 -33.31 -119.89 -93.94
CA GLU A 507 -33.84 -120.99 -93.13
C GLU A 507 -35.17 -121.52 -93.72
N ALA A 508 -36.03 -120.63 -94.22
CA ALA A 508 -37.24 -120.97 -94.96
C ALA A 508 -36.96 -121.61 -96.35
N ALA A 509 -35.78 -121.41 -96.95
CA ALA A 509 -35.33 -122.17 -98.12
C ALA A 509 -34.80 -123.57 -97.71
N GLN A 510 -34.05 -123.65 -96.61
CA GLN A 510 -33.55 -124.90 -96.02
C GLN A 510 -34.70 -125.89 -95.73
N MET A 511 -35.82 -125.41 -95.15
CA MET A 511 -37.00 -126.23 -94.86
C MET A 511 -37.67 -126.81 -96.11
N ARG A 512 -37.72 -126.04 -97.22
CA ARG A 512 -38.23 -126.53 -98.51
C ARG A 512 -37.33 -127.60 -99.14
N ILE A 513 -36.04 -127.61 -98.79
CA ILE A 513 -35.07 -128.65 -99.19
C ILE A 513 -35.19 -129.91 -98.29
N THR A 514 -35.70 -129.80 -97.06
CA THR A 514 -36.00 -130.99 -96.23
C THR A 514 -37.31 -131.67 -96.61
N ASP A 515 -38.39 -130.91 -96.86
CA ASP A 515 -39.70 -131.48 -97.24
C ASP A 515 -39.61 -132.29 -98.55
N SER A 516 -38.83 -131.78 -99.51
CA SER A 516 -38.58 -132.47 -100.78
C SER A 516 -37.75 -133.76 -100.63
N LYS A 517 -36.95 -133.92 -99.57
CA LYS A 517 -36.25 -135.18 -99.25
C LYS A 517 -37.19 -136.21 -98.60
N SER A 518 -38.08 -135.80 -97.71
CA SER A 518 -39.08 -136.71 -97.11
C SER A 518 -40.03 -137.32 -98.14
N ASN A 519 -40.37 -136.57 -99.19
CA ASN A 519 -41.22 -137.06 -100.28
C ASN A 519 -40.55 -138.16 -101.13
N PHE A 520 -39.22 -138.22 -101.20
CA PHE A 520 -38.49 -139.30 -101.88
C PHE A 520 -38.57 -140.63 -101.11
N LEU A 521 -38.29 -140.58 -99.80
CA LEU A 521 -38.30 -141.74 -98.88
C LEU A 521 -39.69 -142.39 -98.69
N LEU A 522 -40.76 -141.72 -99.12
CA LEU A 522 -42.13 -142.25 -99.11
C LEU A 522 -42.47 -143.06 -100.38
N VAL A 523 -41.80 -142.80 -101.50
CA VAL A 523 -41.96 -143.57 -102.74
C VAL A 523 -41.23 -144.91 -102.63
N GLU A 524 -40.00 -144.88 -102.13
CA GLU A 524 -39.14 -146.05 -101.90
C GLU A 524 -39.84 -147.11 -101.04
N ARG A 525 -40.42 -146.71 -99.90
CA ARG A 525 -41.09 -147.61 -98.95
C ARG A 525 -42.32 -148.33 -99.53
N LYS A 526 -42.99 -147.74 -100.53
CA LYS A 526 -44.15 -148.34 -101.20
C LYS A 526 -43.80 -149.40 -102.24
N MET A 527 -42.54 -149.51 -102.65
CA MET A 527 -42.07 -150.63 -103.48
C MET A 527 -41.81 -151.89 -102.65
N GLU A 528 -41.37 -151.74 -101.39
CA GLU A 528 -41.02 -152.87 -100.51
C GLU A 528 -42.26 -153.67 -100.07
N GLU A 529 -43.34 -152.99 -99.66
CA GLU A 529 -44.57 -153.65 -99.14
C GLU A 529 -45.20 -154.60 -100.17
N ILE A 530 -45.15 -154.26 -101.47
CA ILE A 530 -45.69 -155.06 -102.57
C ILE A 530 -44.93 -156.39 -102.73
N ALA A 531 -43.64 -156.45 -102.37
CA ALA A 531 -42.84 -157.67 -102.47
C ALA A 531 -43.12 -158.67 -101.33
N GLU A 532 -43.56 -158.20 -100.17
CA GLU A 532 -43.71 -159.01 -98.96
C GLU A 532 -45.05 -159.78 -98.92
N GLU A 533 -46.13 -159.20 -99.46
CA GLU A 533 -47.44 -159.86 -99.50
C GLU A 533 -47.44 -161.16 -100.32
N PHE A 534 -46.64 -161.23 -101.40
CA PHE A 534 -46.50 -162.44 -102.21
C PHE A 534 -45.82 -163.61 -101.47
N ARG A 535 -44.94 -163.34 -100.49
CA ARG A 535 -44.30 -164.41 -99.69
C ARG A 535 -45.28 -165.04 -98.70
N LYS A 536 -46.11 -164.22 -98.06
CA LYS A 536 -46.91 -164.58 -96.88
C LYS A 536 -48.07 -165.55 -97.15
N GLN A 537 -48.55 -165.64 -98.40
CA GLN A 537 -49.77 -166.38 -98.72
C GLN A 537 -49.61 -167.92 -98.75
N TYR A 538 -48.38 -168.43 -98.81
CA TYR A 538 -48.11 -169.88 -98.95
C TYR A 538 -47.86 -170.63 -97.64
N GLU A 539 -47.24 -170.01 -96.64
CA GLU A 539 -46.78 -170.73 -95.42
C GLU A 539 -47.92 -171.16 -94.47
N ASP A 540 -48.96 -170.34 -94.32
CA ASP A 540 -50.00 -170.59 -93.30
C ASP A 540 -50.85 -171.84 -93.56
N LYS A 541 -50.83 -172.38 -94.79
CA LYS A 541 -51.47 -173.66 -95.14
C LYS A 541 -50.86 -174.87 -94.43
N PHE A 542 -49.61 -174.81 -93.99
CA PHE A 542 -48.95 -175.90 -93.25
C PHE A 542 -49.04 -175.78 -91.72
N ARG A 543 -49.17 -174.57 -91.19
CA ARG A 543 -48.94 -174.28 -89.76
C ARG A 543 -50.06 -174.76 -88.83
N ILE A 544 -51.31 -174.77 -89.30
CA ILE A 544 -52.50 -175.05 -88.46
C ILE A 544 -52.64 -176.54 -88.09
N LEU A 545 -52.08 -177.44 -88.90
CA LEU A 545 -52.29 -178.89 -88.78
C LEU A 545 -51.66 -179.53 -87.53
N SER A 546 -50.62 -178.92 -86.94
CA SER A 546 -49.68 -179.64 -86.05
C SER A 546 -49.74 -179.33 -84.55
N ARG A 547 -50.54 -178.37 -84.08
CA ARG A 547 -50.51 -177.92 -82.66
C ARG A 547 -51.77 -178.16 -81.82
N ARG A 548 -52.88 -178.62 -82.38
CA ARG A 548 -54.10 -178.98 -81.61
C ARG A 548 -54.03 -180.35 -80.90
N ILE A 549 -52.96 -181.12 -81.10
CA ILE A 549 -52.88 -182.56 -80.78
C ILE A 549 -52.18 -182.88 -79.45
N ARG A 550 -51.65 -181.90 -78.70
CA ARG A 550 -51.00 -182.16 -77.41
C ARG A 550 -51.50 -181.30 -76.26
N VAL A 551 -52.14 -181.98 -75.30
CA VAL A 551 -52.04 -181.72 -73.86
C VAL A 551 -52.42 -180.29 -73.42
N ALA A 552 -53.63 -179.86 -73.83
CA ALA A 552 -54.56 -179.23 -72.88
C ALA A 552 -55.50 -180.26 -72.21
N GLU A 553 -55.34 -181.53 -72.60
CA GLU A 553 -56.09 -182.72 -72.21
C GLU A 553 -55.76 -183.21 -70.79
N GLN A 554 -54.51 -183.04 -70.36
CA GLN A 554 -53.95 -183.71 -69.20
C GLN A 554 -53.08 -182.73 -68.39
N LEU A 555 -53.38 -182.36 -67.15
CA LEU A 555 -54.63 -182.52 -66.37
C LEU A 555 -54.73 -181.28 -65.43
N GLN A 556 -55.79 -181.05 -64.65
CA GLN A 556 -55.99 -181.64 -63.30
C GLN A 556 -54.66 -181.79 -62.51
N ALA A 557 -54.59 -181.41 -61.24
CA ALA A 557 -55.65 -181.04 -60.31
C ALA A 557 -55.14 -180.09 -59.22
N GLU A 558 -55.96 -179.87 -58.18
CA GLU A 558 -55.52 -179.64 -56.80
C GLU A 558 -54.36 -178.62 -56.63
N ASN A 559 -54.61 -177.32 -56.48
CA ASN A 559 -55.68 -176.73 -55.67
C ASN A 559 -55.99 -175.28 -56.11
N LYS A 560 -57.24 -174.78 -56.21
CA LYS A 560 -58.46 -174.97 -55.38
C LYS A 560 -58.26 -174.30 -54.00
N GLU A 561 -58.95 -173.25 -53.59
CA GLU A 561 -60.25 -172.71 -54.03
C GLU A 561 -60.39 -171.22 -53.58
N TRP A 562 -61.63 -170.71 -53.58
CA TRP A 562 -62.08 -169.59 -52.74
C TRP A 562 -61.43 -168.21 -53.00
N TYR A 563 -61.94 -167.38 -53.91
CA TYR A 563 -63.33 -167.26 -54.41
C TYR A 563 -64.36 -166.64 -53.43
N MET A 564 -63.91 -165.73 -52.56
CA MET A 564 -64.74 -164.60 -52.10
C MET A 564 -64.04 -163.30 -52.51
N ARG A 565 -64.40 -162.76 -53.68
CA ARG A 565 -65.44 -161.72 -53.83
C ARG A 565 -65.12 -160.44 -53.07
N THR A 566 -64.55 -159.49 -53.81
CA THR A 566 -65.08 -158.13 -54.01
C THR A 566 -66.13 -157.68 -52.99
N LYS A 567 -65.76 -156.70 -52.15
CA LYS A 567 -66.72 -155.87 -51.42
C LYS A 567 -66.12 -154.49 -51.12
N ASP A 568 -66.92 -153.46 -51.32
CA ASP A 568 -66.58 -152.05 -51.15
C ASP A 568 -66.46 -151.63 -49.68
N THR A 569 -65.71 -150.54 -49.42
CA THR A 569 -66.00 -149.38 -48.52
C THR A 569 -64.71 -148.60 -48.24
N PHE A 570 -64.64 -147.30 -47.93
CA PHE A 570 -65.40 -146.07 -48.24
C PHE A 570 -64.68 -144.94 -47.44
N GLU A 571 -64.29 -143.84 -48.10
CA GLU A 571 -64.14 -142.44 -47.59
C GLU A 571 -63.15 -141.95 -46.48
N GLN A 572 -62.78 -140.65 -46.64
CA GLN A 572 -62.37 -139.60 -45.65
C GLN A 572 -61.06 -139.73 -44.83
N GLU A 573 -60.19 -138.71 -44.60
CA GLU A 573 -60.39 -137.32 -44.11
C GLU A 573 -59.19 -136.35 -44.42
N ASN A 574 -59.20 -135.11 -43.86
CA ASN A 574 -58.32 -133.96 -44.17
C ASN A 574 -57.23 -133.62 -43.10
N LYS A 575 -56.34 -132.62 -43.37
CA LYS A 575 -56.40 -131.21 -42.82
C LYS A 575 -55.03 -130.52 -42.55
N GLU A 576 -55.10 -129.20 -42.24
CA GLU A 576 -54.15 -128.33 -41.49
C GLU A 576 -53.18 -127.44 -42.30
N ARG A 577 -52.83 -126.19 -41.89
CA ARG A 577 -53.29 -125.30 -40.78
C ARG A 577 -53.18 -123.80 -41.18
N ALA A 578 -53.47 -122.82 -40.29
CA ALA A 578 -53.54 -121.37 -40.62
C ALA A 578 -53.26 -120.40 -39.42
N GLY A 579 -52.98 -119.11 -39.70
CA GLY A 579 -52.94 -117.98 -38.73
C GLY A 579 -52.43 -116.65 -39.36
N GLU A 580 -52.62 -115.42 -38.84
CA GLU A 580 -53.39 -114.70 -37.78
C GLU A 580 -53.15 -113.16 -38.02
N LYS A 581 -53.63 -112.06 -37.37
CA LYS A 581 -54.57 -111.57 -36.30
C LYS A 581 -54.61 -109.99 -36.45
N GLU A 582 -55.43 -109.09 -35.85
CA GLU A 582 -56.75 -109.07 -35.17
C GLU A 582 -57.32 -107.61 -35.04
N VAL A 583 -58.63 -107.48 -34.80
CA VAL A 583 -59.49 -106.52 -33.98
C VAL A 583 -58.83 -105.31 -33.24
N GLY A 584 -59.50 -104.15 -32.97
CA GLY A 584 -60.84 -103.60 -33.31
C GLY A 584 -61.42 -102.58 -32.29
N GLN A 585 -62.36 -101.69 -32.72
CA GLN A 585 -63.19 -100.73 -31.93
C GLN A 585 -62.50 -99.58 -31.13
N GLY A 586 -63.17 -98.47 -30.78
CA GLY A 586 -64.53 -98.08 -31.22
C GLY A 586 -65.22 -96.83 -30.62
N SER A 587 -64.72 -96.13 -29.59
CA SER A 587 -65.30 -94.85 -29.11
C SER A 587 -64.35 -94.05 -28.19
N ILE A 588 -64.80 -92.90 -27.68
CA ILE A 588 -64.03 -91.89 -26.89
C ILE A 588 -62.96 -91.16 -27.72
N LYS A 589 -63.37 -90.12 -28.45
CA LYS A 589 -62.44 -89.22 -29.19
C LYS A 589 -62.57 -87.74 -28.85
N ASP A 590 -63.72 -87.31 -28.31
CA ASP A 590 -64.13 -85.90 -28.31
C ASP A 590 -63.73 -85.11 -27.05
N ILE A 591 -63.36 -85.78 -25.95
CA ILE A 591 -62.88 -85.12 -24.72
C ILE A 591 -61.40 -84.71 -24.84
N SER A 592 -60.60 -85.45 -25.62
CA SER A 592 -59.15 -85.23 -25.73
C SER A 592 -58.79 -83.92 -26.47
N ILE A 593 -59.60 -83.50 -27.44
CA ILE A 593 -59.27 -82.36 -28.32
C ILE A 593 -59.43 -81.03 -27.59
N ILE A 594 -60.46 -80.88 -26.73
CA ILE A 594 -60.74 -79.63 -26.01
C ILE A 594 -59.69 -79.36 -24.91
N ALA A 595 -59.25 -80.40 -24.20
CA ALA A 595 -58.23 -80.29 -23.17
C ALA A 595 -56.85 -79.89 -23.75
N ASN A 596 -56.45 -80.49 -24.88
CA ASN A 596 -55.17 -80.15 -25.51
C ASN A 596 -55.15 -78.73 -26.10
N HIS A 597 -56.26 -78.25 -26.68
CA HIS A 597 -56.33 -76.87 -27.18
C HIS A 597 -56.23 -75.82 -26.04
N THR A 598 -56.76 -76.12 -24.86
CA THR A 598 -56.72 -75.21 -23.70
C THR A 598 -55.41 -75.26 -22.93
N LEU A 599 -54.65 -76.37 -22.98
CA LEU A 599 -53.27 -76.42 -22.50
C LEU A 599 -52.31 -75.62 -23.41
N VAL A 600 -52.37 -75.84 -24.72
CA VAL A 600 -51.49 -75.15 -25.69
C VAL A 600 -51.70 -73.63 -25.71
N SER A 601 -52.93 -73.14 -25.48
CA SER A 601 -53.17 -71.70 -25.33
C SER A 601 -52.64 -71.14 -24.00
N LEU A 602 -52.56 -71.97 -22.93
CA LEU A 602 -51.98 -71.57 -21.65
C LEU A 602 -50.44 -71.51 -21.73
N ASP A 603 -49.79 -72.48 -22.37
CA ASP A 603 -48.33 -72.48 -22.60
C ASP A 603 -47.90 -71.26 -23.44
N SER A 604 -48.69 -70.88 -24.45
CA SER A 604 -48.47 -69.67 -25.23
C SER A 604 -48.53 -68.39 -24.38
N VAL A 605 -49.40 -68.34 -23.37
CA VAL A 605 -49.48 -67.23 -22.41
C VAL A 605 -48.34 -67.29 -21.39
N ALA A 606 -47.93 -68.48 -20.92
CA ALA A 606 -46.80 -68.66 -20.02
C ALA A 606 -45.49 -68.17 -20.66
N LEU A 607 -45.20 -68.60 -21.90
CA LEU A 607 -44.04 -68.15 -22.67
C LEU A 607 -44.04 -66.63 -22.90
N ARG A 608 -45.21 -66.01 -23.11
CA ARG A 608 -45.34 -64.55 -23.18
C ARG A 608 -45.03 -63.87 -21.85
N PHE A 609 -45.44 -64.44 -20.71
CA PHE A 609 -45.07 -63.92 -19.40
C PHE A 609 -43.58 -64.09 -19.08
N GLU A 610 -42.96 -65.20 -19.47
CA GLU A 610 -41.50 -65.40 -19.34
C GLU A 610 -40.72 -64.42 -20.23
N GLU A 611 -41.11 -64.27 -21.51
CA GLU A 611 -40.52 -63.30 -22.43
C GLU A 611 -40.68 -61.86 -21.93
N CYS A 612 -41.88 -61.48 -21.44
CA CYS A 612 -42.08 -60.18 -20.80
C CYS A 612 -41.19 -60.02 -19.56
N THR A 613 -41.11 -61.03 -18.69
CA THR A 613 -40.30 -60.97 -17.46
C THR A 613 -38.80 -60.86 -17.77
N ALA A 614 -38.30 -61.60 -18.75
CA ALA A 614 -36.93 -61.49 -19.24
C ALA A 614 -36.65 -60.08 -19.82
N ASN A 615 -37.58 -59.52 -20.60
CA ASN A 615 -37.47 -58.16 -21.12
C ASN A 615 -37.54 -57.08 -20.02
N PHE A 616 -38.38 -57.24 -19.00
CA PHE A 616 -38.41 -56.35 -17.83
C PHE A 616 -37.12 -56.45 -17.02
N LEU A 617 -36.62 -57.66 -16.73
CA LEU A 617 -35.34 -57.86 -16.03
C LEU A 617 -34.15 -57.30 -16.82
N ASN A 618 -34.14 -57.45 -18.15
CA ASN A 618 -33.09 -56.87 -19.01
C ASN A 618 -33.15 -55.33 -19.02
N ARG A 619 -34.36 -54.74 -19.06
CA ARG A 619 -34.55 -53.28 -18.89
C ARG A 619 -34.11 -52.79 -17.51
N ILE A 620 -34.48 -53.50 -16.44
CA ILE A 620 -34.07 -53.20 -15.07
C ILE A 620 -32.54 -53.30 -14.92
N SER A 621 -31.93 -54.34 -15.48
CA SER A 621 -30.47 -54.52 -15.52
C SER A 621 -29.77 -53.38 -16.26
N LYS A 622 -30.26 -53.02 -17.46
CA LYS A 622 -29.74 -51.87 -18.22
C LYS A 622 -29.84 -50.56 -17.44
N SER A 623 -31.01 -50.24 -16.89
CA SER A 623 -31.19 -49.02 -16.08
C SER A 623 -30.42 -49.06 -14.76
N SER A 624 -30.18 -50.23 -14.18
CA SER A 624 -29.29 -50.40 -13.00
C SER A 624 -27.83 -50.13 -13.35
N CYS A 625 -27.36 -50.58 -14.52
CA CYS A 625 -26.04 -50.24 -15.05
C CYS A 625 -25.92 -48.74 -15.34
N GLU A 626 -26.90 -48.13 -16.00
CA GLU A 626 -26.95 -46.69 -16.26
C GLU A 626 -26.94 -45.86 -14.95
N LEU A 627 -27.72 -46.29 -13.95
CA LEU A 627 -27.73 -45.70 -12.62
C LEU A 627 -26.38 -45.86 -11.88
N LYS A 628 -25.69 -46.99 -12.07
CA LYS A 628 -24.34 -47.21 -11.52
C LYS A 628 -23.30 -46.31 -12.20
N PHE A 629 -23.36 -46.14 -13.52
CA PHE A 629 -22.53 -45.15 -14.22
C PHE A 629 -22.80 -43.73 -13.74
N ALA A 630 -24.08 -43.35 -13.53
CA ALA A 630 -24.44 -42.04 -12.98
C ALA A 630 -23.90 -41.86 -11.55
N LYS A 631 -24.03 -42.87 -10.67
CA LYS A 631 -23.46 -42.86 -9.31
C LYS A 631 -21.94 -42.67 -9.36
N ASP A 632 -21.23 -43.46 -10.18
CA ASP A 632 -19.77 -43.37 -10.29
C ASP A 632 -19.31 -42.05 -10.92
N TRP A 633 -20.12 -41.45 -11.81
CA TRP A 633 -19.87 -40.11 -12.36
C TRP A 633 -20.01 -39.03 -11.27
N VAL A 634 -21.08 -39.07 -10.47
CA VAL A 634 -21.29 -38.17 -9.33
C VAL A 634 -20.18 -38.34 -8.28
N MET A 635 -19.79 -39.58 -7.94
CA MET A 635 -18.70 -39.81 -6.96
C MET A 635 -17.35 -39.25 -7.46
N ARG A 636 -17.00 -39.42 -8.74
CA ARG A 636 -15.79 -38.80 -9.32
C ARG A 636 -15.89 -37.27 -9.33
N LYS A 637 -17.05 -36.70 -9.67
CA LYS A 637 -17.27 -35.25 -9.67
C LYS A 637 -17.23 -34.65 -8.27
N ASN A 638 -17.82 -35.30 -7.27
CA ASN A 638 -17.74 -34.87 -5.87
C ASN A 638 -16.31 -34.96 -5.33
N LYS A 639 -15.55 -36.02 -5.64
CA LYS A 639 -14.13 -36.09 -5.24
C LYS A 639 -13.29 -34.98 -5.90
N ALA A 640 -13.51 -34.69 -7.18
CA ALA A 640 -12.86 -33.58 -7.85
C ALA A 640 -13.29 -32.21 -7.29
N LEU A 641 -14.56 -32.05 -6.89
CA LEU A 641 -15.08 -30.84 -6.27
C LEU A 641 -14.50 -30.62 -4.85
N VAL A 642 -14.26 -31.69 -4.09
CA VAL A 642 -13.53 -31.62 -2.82
C VAL A 642 -12.11 -31.12 -3.07
N HIS A 643 -11.35 -31.73 -3.99
CA HIS A 643 -9.99 -31.25 -4.30
C HIS A 643 -9.96 -29.79 -4.77
N VAL A 644 -10.90 -29.36 -5.63
CA VAL A 644 -11.01 -27.94 -6.03
C VAL A 644 -11.39 -27.03 -4.86
N LYS A 645 -12.11 -27.53 -3.84
CA LYS A 645 -12.36 -26.79 -2.60
C LYS A 645 -11.10 -26.73 -1.73
N ASP A 646 -10.39 -27.83 -1.57
CA ASP A 646 -9.13 -27.91 -0.80
C ASP A 646 -8.09 -26.94 -1.41
N ASP A 647 -7.95 -26.94 -2.75
CA ASP A 647 -7.12 -26.00 -3.51
C ASP A 647 -7.54 -24.53 -3.27
N MET A 648 -8.85 -24.25 -3.28
CA MET A 648 -9.40 -22.92 -3.04
C MET A 648 -9.18 -22.44 -1.60
N ASP A 649 -9.39 -23.32 -0.61
CA ASP A 649 -9.13 -23.03 0.80
C ASP A 649 -7.62 -22.76 1.03
N CYS A 650 -6.73 -23.51 0.36
CA CYS A 650 -5.29 -23.25 0.38
C CYS A 650 -4.90 -21.91 -0.27
N LEU A 651 -5.55 -21.53 -1.38
CA LEU A 651 -5.33 -20.24 -2.03
C LEU A 651 -5.85 -19.07 -1.20
N LEU A 652 -6.93 -19.25 -0.42
CA LEU A 652 -7.43 -18.25 0.52
C LEU A 652 -6.42 -17.98 1.65
N HIS A 653 -5.89 -19.03 2.30
CA HIS A 653 -4.85 -18.84 3.32
C HIS A 653 -3.59 -18.15 2.75
N GLN A 654 -3.19 -18.46 1.52
CA GLN A 654 -2.08 -17.77 0.84
C GLN A 654 -2.38 -16.30 0.53
N LEU A 655 -3.65 -15.92 0.33
CA LEU A 655 -4.06 -14.52 0.18
C LEU A 655 -4.04 -13.81 1.54
N ASP A 656 -4.53 -14.45 2.59
CA ASP A 656 -4.52 -13.90 3.96
C ASP A 656 -3.08 -13.65 4.46
N ASP A 657 -2.17 -14.61 4.25
CA ASP A 657 -0.72 -14.47 4.53
C ASP A 657 -0.11 -13.29 3.76
N LYS A 658 -0.51 -13.09 2.50
CA LYS A 658 -0.01 -12.01 1.64
C LYS A 658 -0.62 -10.65 2.00
N GLU A 659 -1.87 -10.60 2.46
CA GLU A 659 -2.47 -9.37 2.98
C GLU A 659 -1.79 -8.94 4.29
N ALA A 660 -1.49 -9.89 5.18
CA ALA A 660 -0.69 -9.61 6.39
C ALA A 660 0.72 -9.09 6.06
N GLU A 661 1.42 -9.69 5.09
CA GLU A 661 2.72 -9.21 4.60
C GLU A 661 2.62 -7.79 3.99
N ILE A 662 1.57 -7.51 3.20
CA ILE A 662 1.30 -6.18 2.63
C ILE A 662 1.03 -5.14 3.72
N LEU A 663 0.34 -5.48 4.81
CA LEU A 663 0.12 -4.58 5.94
C LEU A 663 1.44 -4.21 6.64
N ILE A 664 2.34 -5.18 6.85
CA ILE A 664 3.68 -4.93 7.40
C ILE A 664 4.51 -4.02 6.48
N PHE A 665 4.41 -4.21 5.15
CA PHE A 665 5.08 -3.32 4.20
C PHE A 665 4.47 -1.91 4.17
N ARG A 666 3.14 -1.76 4.26
CA ARG A 666 2.47 -0.46 4.37
C ARG A 666 2.91 0.31 5.62
N GLU A 667 3.03 -0.36 6.77
CA GLU A 667 3.51 0.27 8.00
C GLU A 667 4.96 0.77 7.86
N LYS A 668 5.84 -0.03 7.24
CA LYS A 668 7.23 0.35 6.95
C LYS A 668 7.32 1.54 5.98
N VAL A 669 6.52 1.53 4.92
CA VAL A 669 6.42 2.65 3.97
C VAL A 669 5.98 3.92 4.69
N TRP A 670 4.88 3.88 5.44
CA TRP A 670 4.37 5.04 6.20
C TRP A 670 5.41 5.62 7.17
N LYS A 671 6.15 4.77 7.91
CA LYS A 671 7.25 5.21 8.78
C LYS A 671 8.37 5.91 8.00
N SER A 672 8.72 5.39 6.82
CA SER A 672 9.73 6.00 5.96
C SER A 672 9.26 7.33 5.31
N GLU A 673 7.99 7.42 4.88
CA GLU A 673 7.38 8.64 4.36
C GLU A 673 7.33 9.74 5.41
N ASN A 674 6.99 9.40 6.66
CA ASN A 674 7.04 10.38 7.76
C ASN A 674 8.48 10.86 8.02
N LYS A 675 9.48 9.97 7.96
CA LYS A 675 10.87 10.38 8.17
C LYS A 675 11.43 11.22 7.02
N ILE A 676 11.02 10.95 5.77
CA ILE A 676 11.32 11.81 4.62
C ILE A 676 10.74 13.21 4.85
N ARG A 677 9.49 13.33 5.31
CA ARG A 677 8.84 14.61 5.60
C ARG A 677 9.54 15.43 6.70
N GLU A 678 10.08 14.77 7.73
CA GLU A 678 10.93 15.42 8.74
C GLU A 678 12.25 15.94 8.13
N LEU A 679 12.89 15.15 7.27
CA LEU A 679 14.12 15.54 6.58
C LEU A 679 13.87 16.72 5.62
N GLU A 680 12.78 16.69 4.85
CA GLU A 680 12.34 17.80 3.97
C GLU A 680 12.11 19.10 4.74
N LYS A 681 11.52 19.03 5.95
CA LYS A 681 11.34 20.20 6.82
C LYS A 681 12.68 20.79 7.26
N MET A 682 13.60 19.95 7.77
CA MET A 682 14.93 20.40 8.19
C MET A 682 15.81 20.91 7.03
N VAL A 683 15.61 20.40 5.81
CA VAL A 683 16.28 20.93 4.61
C VAL A 683 15.77 22.34 4.31
N LYS A 684 14.45 22.57 4.28
CA LYS A 684 13.87 23.90 4.04
C LYS A 684 14.30 24.93 5.10
N GLU A 685 14.27 24.56 6.37
CA GLU A 685 14.72 25.43 7.47
C GLU A 685 16.19 25.84 7.32
N LYS A 686 17.04 24.96 6.76
CA LYS A 686 18.44 25.29 6.43
C LYS A 686 18.59 26.08 5.13
N GLU A 687 17.75 25.88 4.14
CA GLU A 687 17.71 26.70 2.93
C GLU A 687 17.28 28.14 3.24
N GLU A 688 16.23 28.30 4.06
CA GLU A 688 15.74 29.59 4.58
C GLU A 688 16.83 30.29 5.43
N GLY A 689 17.48 29.57 6.36
CA GLY A 689 18.61 30.10 7.12
C GLY A 689 19.82 30.49 6.26
N MET A 690 20.13 29.73 5.20
CA MET A 690 21.18 30.11 4.24
C MET A 690 20.80 31.35 3.42
N LEU A 691 19.53 31.55 3.10
CA LEU A 691 19.05 32.76 2.41
C LEU A 691 19.13 33.99 3.31
N GLY A 692 18.83 33.86 4.61
CA GLY A 692 19.04 34.89 5.64
C GLY A 692 20.50 35.34 5.70
N LEU A 693 21.42 34.39 5.96
CA LEU A 693 22.87 34.63 5.96
C LEU A 693 23.38 35.22 4.63
N GLN A 694 22.73 34.91 3.51
CA GLN A 694 23.07 35.49 2.21
C GLN A 694 22.61 36.96 2.10
N GLU A 695 21.47 37.35 2.70
CA GLU A 695 21.06 38.75 2.76
C GLU A 695 21.87 39.55 3.78
N GLU A 696 22.15 39.01 4.97
CA GLU A 696 23.09 39.64 5.93
C GLU A 696 24.44 39.95 5.26
N LYS A 697 24.95 39.00 4.47
CA LYS A 697 26.17 39.21 3.68
C LYS A 697 26.00 40.26 2.59
N ARG A 698 24.84 40.37 1.95
CA ARG A 698 24.53 41.46 0.99
C ARG A 698 24.45 42.82 1.71
N GLU A 699 23.83 42.88 2.88
CA GLU A 699 23.74 44.06 3.74
C GLU A 699 25.13 44.53 4.19
N ALA A 700 25.95 43.65 4.77
CA ALA A 700 27.32 43.97 5.17
C ALA A 700 28.17 44.50 4.00
N ILE A 701 27.99 43.97 2.78
CA ILE A 701 28.63 44.50 1.57
C ILE A 701 28.06 45.89 1.21
N ARG A 702 26.74 46.11 1.30
CA ARG A 702 26.10 47.41 1.05
C ARG A 702 26.61 48.48 2.04
N GLN A 703 26.68 48.16 3.33
CA GLN A 703 27.24 49.01 4.38
C GLN A 703 28.73 49.35 4.13
N LEU A 704 29.55 48.34 3.79
CA LEU A 704 30.96 48.55 3.46
C LEU A 704 31.15 49.47 2.25
N CYS A 705 30.32 49.34 1.21
CA CYS A 705 30.33 50.25 0.06
C CYS A 705 30.03 51.70 0.47
N VAL A 706 28.98 51.93 1.27
CA VAL A 706 28.63 53.27 1.79
C VAL A 706 29.79 53.86 2.60
N TRP A 707 30.46 53.05 3.43
CA TRP A 707 31.61 53.49 4.23
C TRP A 707 32.83 53.84 3.37
N ILE A 708 33.11 53.03 2.33
CA ILE A 708 34.17 53.31 1.35
C ILE A 708 33.91 54.62 0.61
N ASP A 709 32.69 54.86 0.15
CA ASP A 709 32.36 56.07 -0.59
C ASP A 709 32.32 57.32 0.31
N TYR A 710 31.88 57.22 1.57
CA TYR A 710 32.09 58.29 2.55
C TYR A 710 33.59 58.62 2.73
N HIS A 711 34.44 57.60 2.89
CA HIS A 711 35.89 57.79 3.04
C HIS A 711 36.55 58.37 1.78
N ARG A 712 36.10 57.98 0.57
CA ARG A 712 36.51 58.59 -0.70
C ARG A 712 36.11 60.07 -0.77
N SER A 713 34.84 60.39 -0.56
CA SER A 713 34.33 61.77 -0.59
C SER A 713 35.06 62.67 0.41
N ARG A 714 35.32 62.19 1.63
CA ARG A 714 36.09 62.93 2.64
C ARG A 714 37.56 63.11 2.22
N SER A 715 38.18 62.10 1.63
CA SER A 715 39.56 62.18 1.12
C SER A 715 39.70 63.16 -0.04
N ASP A 716 38.79 63.15 -1.01
CA ASP A 716 38.81 64.10 -2.12
C ASP A 716 38.48 65.54 -1.67
N SER A 717 37.67 65.72 -0.62
CA SER A 717 37.46 67.02 0.04
C SER A 717 38.76 67.58 0.65
N TYR A 718 39.50 66.78 1.43
CA TYR A 718 40.81 67.20 1.96
C TYR A 718 41.84 67.45 0.85
N LYS A 719 41.86 66.63 -0.20
CA LYS A 719 42.73 66.77 -1.37
C LYS A 719 42.41 68.04 -2.16
N LYS A 720 41.13 68.42 -2.27
CA LYS A 720 40.69 69.71 -2.83
C LYS A 720 41.22 70.88 -2.00
N MET A 721 41.00 70.90 -0.68
CA MET A 721 41.56 71.92 0.22
C MET A 721 43.10 72.03 0.10
N LEU A 722 43.81 70.91 0.12
CA LEU A 722 45.27 70.88 -0.07
C LEU A 722 45.70 71.42 -1.44
N SER A 723 44.92 71.17 -2.49
CA SER A 723 45.18 71.73 -3.83
C SER A 723 44.96 73.25 -3.86
N GLU A 724 43.95 73.75 -3.18
CA GLU A 724 43.61 75.18 -3.10
C GLU A 724 44.64 75.96 -2.27
N VAL A 725 45.06 75.43 -1.12
CA VAL A 725 46.16 75.99 -0.31
C VAL A 725 47.47 76.05 -1.10
N ASN A 726 47.82 74.99 -1.83
CA ASN A 726 48.99 74.99 -2.71
C ASN A 726 48.85 75.97 -3.89
N ARG A 727 47.64 76.18 -4.41
CA ARG A 727 47.36 77.15 -5.48
C ARG A 727 47.40 78.59 -4.99
N GLY A 728 47.07 78.83 -3.72
CA GLY A 728 47.29 80.10 -3.02
C GLY A 728 48.79 80.39 -2.83
N ARG A 729 49.58 79.43 -2.34
CA ARG A 729 51.04 79.58 -2.22
C ARG A 729 51.73 79.89 -3.55
N ARG A 730 51.26 79.33 -4.68
CA ARG A 730 51.74 79.65 -6.05
C ARG A 730 51.18 80.94 -6.66
N LYS A 731 50.46 81.77 -5.89
CA LYS A 731 50.01 83.13 -6.26
C LYS A 731 50.58 84.22 -5.34
N ALA A 732 51.25 83.82 -4.25
CA ALA A 732 51.89 84.70 -3.27
C ALA A 732 53.44 84.67 -3.39
N ALA A 733 53.94 84.07 -4.46
CA ALA A 733 55.30 84.06 -4.97
C ALA A 733 55.21 84.22 -6.50
#